data_AF-L9VRP1-F1
#
_entry.id   AF-L9VRP1-F1
#
_cell.length_a   1.000
_cell.length_b   1.000
_cell.length_c   1.000
_cell.angle_alpha   90.00
_cell.angle_beta   90.00
_cell.angle_gamma   90.00
#
_symmetry.space_group_name_H-M   'P 1'
#
loop_
_entity.id
_entity.type
_entity.pdbx_description
1 polymer ?
#
loop_
_entity_poly.entity_id
_entity_poly.type
_entity_poly.pdbx_seq_one_letter_code
_entity_poly.pdbx_strand_id
1 'polypeptide(L)'
;MGSHYPSIKITILLANAFYDVRISFHHANPDAGNESFLLRFNGEADETPCILVDAGDGVDLDALLQQTDQLAAICLTHAHLDHYAELTAAHRDDAPIVTSPATAAVLDDVLDIAGVEYNVETTDAVADAITPVDDWIDVAPGIDVHPVPAGHIPGAVGFLVRATDGDQSHHILATGDFTRRRVGGFPGFDAEGFVDIDVLFLTAATYDDFERGLTGALGTALEHAHGGAPTLVTTSGIVGVHIAYLLSSLAAEYDLRVPIRVVGHVAKLYEALDYDRPGVETIPHFQNTDECLEPGAIVIAGPEIPSERSSGRLFGVLRENPNACVVQIVGSGEEPLSEATCTIHDYELSNHPSRETLIDIHDTLDPTQTVITHRHGGAQGAFNDLSSVVWGAGDTDEYTLFDGRRWKLPPWMPGRNVSQTHSRSLQQIAGADLLAEFSVPALDRSAEPNLEAEGLDEDRIATLLHQNQDGGTSLDAPEGNNKQPAEQPDSRTDSTTMATDNTDSTGSSDSTTDAKPPTGLIRTAGADLDVGLDPALQAALSDGSLATEDLTAALTAQKRLVGQDTESNDENEERDEGDSATAPENGGAKAEDTDEEFVEFNGEDGDGPETASEDGATEVLADGAAEGVYTTEEPTDETSSTEPPETTNSEVSEPDTNTSLPPGSELHAAETKAAIVLDLNPVAVTLAERAVEEMGDDSDPVDAAIVAAVDQYIAALLAGEASGCKDERFTVSFDGSRAVERALTTVVDEHKQFESPTDLVTNGLASLLGSDSSGVREVSGLGVYRQHLNAIAANEAYVFNEVAEIVEAAIAWTTVTVTE
;
A
#
# COMPACT_ATOMS: atom_id res chain seq x y z
N MET A 1 -31.55 -20.30 -68.81
CA MET A 1 -30.75 -20.38 -67.58
C MET A 1 -29.87 -19.14 -67.55
N GLY A 2 -30.20 -18.18 -66.68
CA GLY A 2 -29.37 -17.01 -66.41
C GLY A 2 -29.38 -16.82 -64.90
N SER A 3 -28.22 -16.91 -64.27
CA SER A 3 -28.08 -16.84 -62.82
C SER A 3 -28.09 -15.38 -62.36
N HIS A 4 -29.15 -14.98 -61.68
CA HIS A 4 -29.10 -13.79 -60.83
C HIS A 4 -28.29 -14.12 -59.58
N TYR A 5 -27.12 -13.52 -59.44
CA TYR A 5 -26.49 -13.32 -58.13
C TYR A 5 -26.99 -11.99 -57.55
N PRO A 6 -27.40 -11.93 -56.27
CA PRO A 6 -27.69 -10.68 -55.61
C PRO A 6 -26.38 -9.93 -55.32
N SER A 7 -26.27 -8.68 -55.75
CA SER A 7 -25.16 -7.81 -55.36
C SER A 7 -25.38 -7.31 -53.93
N ILE A 8 -24.65 -7.87 -52.98
CA ILE A 8 -24.56 -7.29 -51.62
C ILE A 8 -23.73 -6.01 -51.75
N LYS A 9 -24.36 -4.86 -51.52
CA LYS A 9 -23.65 -3.62 -51.24
C LYS A 9 -23.33 -3.60 -49.75
N ILE A 10 -22.08 -3.84 -49.40
CA ILE A 10 -21.57 -3.48 -48.07
C ILE A 10 -21.27 -1.97 -48.14
N THR A 11 -22.08 -1.18 -47.46
CA THR A 11 -21.75 0.21 -47.16
C THR A 11 -20.95 0.20 -45.86
N ILE A 12 -19.63 0.31 -45.97
CA ILE A 12 -18.81 0.61 -44.79
C ILE A 12 -19.04 2.09 -44.47
N LEU A 13 -19.86 2.35 -43.45
CA LEU A 13 -19.85 3.64 -42.78
C LEU A 13 -18.58 3.67 -41.93
N LEU A 14 -17.57 4.41 -42.38
CA LEU A 14 -16.46 4.81 -41.54
C LEU A 14 -16.98 5.87 -40.56
N ALA A 15 -17.56 5.40 -39.46
CA ALA A 15 -17.91 6.22 -38.30
C ALA A 15 -16.70 6.30 -37.35
N ASN A 16 -15.56 6.75 -37.88
CA ASN A 16 -14.40 7.15 -37.07
C ASN A 16 -14.45 8.67 -36.89
N ALA A 17 -15.45 9.14 -36.13
CA ALA A 17 -15.23 10.28 -35.27
C ALA A 17 -14.54 9.70 -34.03
N PHE A 18 -13.29 10.10 -33.78
CA PHE A 18 -12.62 9.81 -32.52
C PHE A 18 -13.31 10.67 -31.46
N TYR A 19 -13.69 10.08 -30.34
CA TYR A 19 -14.48 10.76 -29.32
C TYR A 19 -13.56 11.39 -28.27
N ASP A 20 -12.40 11.98 -28.65
CA ASP A 20 -11.30 12.50 -27.77
C ASP A 20 -11.79 12.79 -26.32
N VAL A 21 -11.87 11.78 -25.45
CA VAL A 21 -12.56 11.91 -24.15
C VAL A 21 -11.68 12.74 -23.23
N ARG A 22 -12.18 13.87 -22.73
CA ARG A 22 -11.47 14.71 -21.76
C ARG A 22 -11.99 14.43 -20.35
N ILE A 23 -11.10 13.95 -19.50
CA ILE A 23 -11.36 13.63 -18.09
C ILE A 23 -10.86 14.77 -17.21
N SER A 24 -11.74 15.36 -16.41
CA SER A 24 -11.41 16.30 -15.35
C SER A 24 -12.08 15.94 -14.02
N PHE A 25 -11.58 16.53 -12.93
CA PHE A 25 -12.16 16.39 -11.59
C PHE A 25 -12.26 17.73 -10.87
N HIS A 26 -13.14 17.79 -9.88
CA HIS A 26 -13.17 18.80 -8.81
C HIS A 26 -13.19 18.08 -7.47
N HIS A 27 -12.50 18.61 -6.46
CA HIS A 27 -12.87 18.29 -5.08
C HIS A 27 -14.19 19.00 -4.75
N ALA A 28 -15.16 18.25 -4.20
CA ALA A 28 -16.51 18.75 -3.96
C ALA A 28 -16.66 19.37 -2.55
N ASN A 29 -15.86 18.92 -1.57
CA ASN A 29 -15.87 19.44 -0.20
C ASN A 29 -14.46 19.61 0.44
N PRO A 30 -13.52 20.35 -0.20
CA PRO A 30 -12.14 20.45 0.27
C PRO A 30 -11.97 21.02 1.69
N ASP A 31 -12.90 21.88 2.14
CA ASP A 31 -12.92 22.46 3.48
C ASP A 31 -13.62 21.57 4.53
N ALA A 32 -14.27 20.48 4.14
CA ALA A 32 -15.10 19.62 4.99
C ALA A 32 -14.74 18.12 4.85
N GLY A 33 -13.43 17.83 4.87
CA GLY A 33 -12.87 16.47 4.80
C GLY A 33 -12.08 16.21 3.51
N ASN A 34 -12.53 16.78 2.39
CA ASN A 34 -11.96 16.60 1.05
C ASN A 34 -12.11 15.17 0.49
N GLU A 35 -13.29 14.59 0.69
CA GLU A 35 -13.56 13.15 0.54
C GLU A 35 -14.44 12.92 -0.69
N SER A 36 -15.37 13.84 -0.94
CA SER A 36 -16.23 13.84 -2.11
C SER A 36 -15.58 14.56 -3.28
N PHE A 37 -15.76 14.03 -4.49
CA PHE A 37 -15.23 14.63 -5.72
C PHE A 37 -16.10 14.34 -6.94
N LEU A 38 -16.13 15.29 -7.86
CA LEU A 38 -16.90 15.21 -9.11
C LEU A 38 -15.96 14.87 -10.27
N LEU A 39 -16.13 13.70 -10.88
CA LEU A 39 -15.51 13.33 -12.15
C LEU A 39 -16.36 13.84 -13.32
N ARG A 40 -15.71 14.34 -14.37
CA ARG A 40 -16.35 14.96 -15.53
C ARG A 40 -15.74 14.40 -16.82
N PHE A 41 -16.60 13.88 -17.71
CA PHE A 41 -16.19 13.21 -18.94
C PHE A 41 -16.73 13.98 -20.15
N ASN A 42 -15.93 14.92 -20.67
CA ASN A 42 -16.32 15.76 -21.81
C ASN A 42 -16.00 15.04 -23.13
N GLY A 43 -16.96 14.99 -24.06
CA GLY A 43 -16.77 14.51 -25.43
C GLY A 43 -17.29 15.52 -26.48
N GLU A 44 -17.55 15.07 -27.71
CA GLU A 44 -18.23 15.89 -28.74
C GLU A 44 -19.77 15.99 -28.56
N ALA A 45 -20.33 15.45 -27.47
CA ALA A 45 -21.76 15.47 -27.17
C ALA A 45 -22.25 16.85 -26.67
N ASP A 46 -23.55 17.11 -26.81
CA ASP A 46 -24.19 18.31 -26.25
C ASP A 46 -24.35 18.25 -24.70
N GLU A 47 -24.19 17.06 -24.12
CA GLU A 47 -24.34 16.74 -22.69
C GLU A 47 -23.02 16.12 -22.16
N THR A 48 -22.53 16.62 -21.02
CA THR A 48 -21.32 16.12 -20.33
C THR A 48 -21.73 15.24 -19.15
N PRO A 49 -21.55 13.91 -19.21
CA PRO A 49 -21.77 13.05 -18.06
C PRO A 49 -20.76 13.33 -16.94
N CYS A 50 -21.27 13.46 -15.72
CA CYS A 50 -20.52 13.63 -14.49
C CYS A 50 -20.85 12.51 -13.50
N ILE A 51 -19.86 12.03 -12.75
CA ILE A 51 -20.04 11.09 -11.64
C ILE A 51 -19.60 11.81 -10.37
N LEU A 52 -20.47 11.89 -9.37
CA LEU A 52 -20.10 12.32 -8.04
C LEU A 52 -19.68 11.07 -7.24
N VAL A 53 -18.46 11.04 -6.70
CA VAL A 53 -18.04 10.03 -5.73
C VAL A 53 -18.22 10.65 -4.34
N ASP A 54 -19.06 10.02 -3.53
CA ASP A 54 -19.55 10.46 -2.22
C ASP A 54 -20.22 11.85 -2.20
N ALA A 55 -21.04 12.09 -1.18
CA ALA A 55 -21.80 13.32 -0.99
C ALA A 55 -21.75 13.75 0.49
N GLY A 56 -20.53 14.04 0.94
CA GLY A 56 -20.21 14.46 2.31
C GLY A 56 -20.67 15.85 2.69
N ASP A 57 -20.33 16.27 3.91
CA ASP A 57 -20.61 17.63 4.39
C ASP A 57 -20.00 18.67 3.44
N GLY A 58 -20.70 19.79 3.23
CA GLY A 58 -20.23 20.91 2.41
C GLY A 58 -20.26 20.71 0.88
N VAL A 59 -20.82 19.62 0.35
CA VAL A 59 -20.96 19.41 -1.12
C VAL A 59 -22.06 20.30 -1.71
N ASP A 60 -21.68 21.35 -2.44
CA ASP A 60 -22.60 22.18 -3.24
C ASP A 60 -22.53 21.80 -4.73
N LEU A 61 -23.33 20.82 -5.13
CA LEU A 61 -23.38 20.35 -6.52
C LEU A 61 -24.06 21.37 -7.48
N ASP A 62 -24.85 22.32 -6.98
CA ASP A 62 -25.41 23.42 -7.78
C ASP A 62 -24.33 24.44 -8.19
N ALA A 63 -23.29 24.62 -7.36
CA ALA A 63 -22.12 25.44 -7.68
C ALA A 63 -21.11 24.73 -8.61
N LEU A 64 -21.03 23.40 -8.55
CA LEU A 64 -20.05 22.60 -9.31
C LEU A 64 -20.52 22.22 -10.73
N LEU A 65 -21.83 22.01 -10.95
CA LEU A 65 -22.36 21.63 -12.26
C LEU A 65 -22.51 22.83 -13.21
N GLN A 66 -22.00 22.65 -14.43
CA GLN A 66 -22.15 23.57 -15.56
C GLN A 66 -23.46 23.28 -16.30
N GLN A 67 -23.92 24.23 -17.13
CA GLN A 67 -25.22 24.13 -17.81
C GLN A 67 -25.37 22.91 -18.76
N THR A 68 -24.26 22.36 -19.24
CA THR A 68 -24.22 21.19 -20.14
C THR A 68 -24.06 19.87 -19.38
N ASP A 69 -23.96 19.90 -18.06
CA ASP A 69 -23.66 18.70 -17.28
C ASP A 69 -24.91 17.90 -17.00
N GLN A 70 -24.72 16.59 -16.94
CA GLN A 70 -25.71 15.64 -16.46
C GLN A 70 -25.06 14.79 -15.37
N LEU A 71 -25.69 14.72 -14.19
CA LEU A 71 -25.29 13.75 -13.18
C LEU A 71 -25.69 12.35 -13.67
N ALA A 72 -24.69 11.52 -13.98
CA ALA A 72 -24.89 10.16 -14.49
C ALA A 72 -25.07 9.14 -13.36
N ALA A 73 -24.37 9.35 -12.23
CA ALA A 73 -24.51 8.56 -11.01
C ALA A 73 -23.93 9.33 -9.81
N ILE A 74 -24.38 8.95 -8.61
CA ILE A 74 -23.64 9.16 -7.36
C ILE A 74 -23.07 7.80 -6.95
N CYS A 75 -21.76 7.69 -6.78
CA CYS A 75 -21.08 6.48 -6.32
C CYS A 75 -20.79 6.65 -4.82
N LEU A 76 -21.60 6.02 -3.96
CA LEU A 76 -21.47 6.09 -2.50
C LEU A 76 -20.62 4.91 -2.00
N THR A 77 -19.45 5.22 -1.43
CA THR A 77 -18.45 4.22 -1.01
C THR A 77 -18.94 3.42 0.19
N HIS A 78 -19.45 4.09 1.21
CA HIS A 78 -19.91 3.45 2.45
C HIS A 78 -20.81 4.36 3.31
N ALA A 79 -21.25 3.84 4.46
CA ALA A 79 -22.27 4.44 5.31
C ALA A 79 -21.71 5.23 6.53
N HIS A 80 -20.65 6.03 6.34
CA HIS A 80 -20.23 7.05 7.30
C HIS A 80 -20.71 8.45 6.87
N LEU A 81 -20.96 9.33 7.86
CA LEU A 81 -21.72 10.58 7.68
C LEU A 81 -21.03 11.57 6.74
N ASP A 82 -19.72 11.68 6.89
CA ASP A 82 -18.74 12.35 6.02
C ASP A 82 -18.80 11.91 4.54
N HIS A 83 -19.44 10.78 4.20
CA HIS A 83 -19.66 10.34 2.82
C HIS A 83 -21.10 10.52 2.30
N TYR A 84 -22.10 10.82 3.14
CA TYR A 84 -23.50 10.95 2.71
C TYR A 84 -24.29 12.16 3.25
N ALA A 85 -23.71 13.03 4.08
CA ALA A 85 -24.43 14.13 4.74
C ALA A 85 -25.26 15.03 3.78
N GLU A 86 -24.75 15.30 2.57
CA GLU A 86 -25.41 16.10 1.54
C GLU A 86 -26.01 15.26 0.39
N LEU A 87 -26.10 13.93 0.54
CA LEU A 87 -26.61 13.01 -0.50
C LEU A 87 -27.98 13.42 -1.04
N THR A 88 -28.87 13.92 -0.18
CA THR A 88 -30.20 14.41 -0.58
C THR A 88 -30.18 15.74 -1.32
N ALA A 89 -29.22 16.62 -1.05
CA ALA A 89 -29.05 17.88 -1.77
C ALA A 89 -28.33 17.68 -3.13
N ALA A 90 -27.41 16.71 -3.17
CA ALA A 90 -26.73 16.30 -4.39
C ALA A 90 -27.66 15.57 -5.37
N HIS A 91 -28.51 14.64 -4.89
CA HIS A 91 -29.34 13.80 -5.75
C HIS A 91 -30.32 14.59 -6.64
N ARG A 92 -30.26 14.31 -7.95
CA ARG A 92 -30.99 15.01 -9.02
C ARG A 92 -31.10 14.13 -10.26
N ASP A 93 -31.91 14.57 -11.22
CA ASP A 93 -32.02 14.00 -12.58
C ASP A 93 -32.32 12.49 -12.65
N ASP A 94 -32.95 11.93 -11.61
CA ASP A 94 -33.19 10.50 -11.40
C ASP A 94 -31.89 9.65 -11.46
N ALA A 95 -30.73 10.24 -11.13
CA ALA A 95 -29.43 9.59 -11.18
C ALA A 95 -29.28 8.50 -10.10
N PRO A 96 -28.85 7.27 -10.46
CA PRO A 96 -28.70 6.19 -9.49
C PRO A 96 -27.64 6.50 -8.44
N ILE A 97 -27.94 6.16 -7.19
CA ILE A 97 -26.98 6.14 -6.08
C ILE A 97 -26.41 4.72 -6.02
N VAL A 98 -25.31 4.52 -6.74
CA VAL A 98 -24.63 3.23 -6.88
C VAL A 98 -23.81 2.96 -5.61
N THR A 99 -24.04 1.81 -4.99
CA THR A 99 -23.26 1.36 -3.82
C THR A 99 -23.29 -0.18 -3.70
N SER A 100 -22.53 -0.74 -2.76
CA SER A 100 -22.52 -2.19 -2.54
C SER A 100 -23.88 -2.70 -2.03
N PRO A 101 -24.22 -4.00 -2.24
CA PRO A 101 -25.47 -4.55 -1.71
C PRO A 101 -25.56 -4.50 -0.18
N ALA A 102 -24.41 -4.54 0.50
CA ALA A 102 -24.31 -4.45 1.95
C ALA A 102 -24.56 -3.01 2.45
N THR A 103 -23.92 -2.01 1.84
CA THR A 103 -24.16 -0.59 2.15
C THR A 103 -25.61 -0.20 1.87
N ALA A 104 -26.15 -0.61 0.72
CA ALA A 104 -27.56 -0.38 0.37
C ALA A 104 -28.55 -0.98 1.38
N ALA A 105 -28.24 -2.16 1.94
CA ALA A 105 -29.10 -2.82 2.93
C ALA A 105 -29.21 -2.07 4.27
N VAL A 106 -28.18 -1.30 4.66
CA VAL A 106 -28.17 -0.52 5.91
C VAL A 106 -28.57 0.94 5.73
N LEU A 107 -28.51 1.48 4.51
CA LEU A 107 -28.55 2.93 4.28
C LEU A 107 -29.87 3.59 4.71
N ASP A 108 -31.02 2.92 4.55
CA ASP A 108 -32.32 3.41 5.04
C ASP A 108 -32.30 3.61 6.57
N ASP A 109 -31.83 2.59 7.30
CA ASP A 109 -31.68 2.61 8.77
C ASP A 109 -30.67 3.66 9.26
N VAL A 110 -29.60 3.90 8.49
CA VAL A 110 -28.56 4.89 8.78
C VAL A 110 -29.07 6.32 8.55
N LEU A 111 -29.74 6.57 7.42
CA LEU A 111 -30.35 7.86 7.09
C LEU A 111 -31.47 8.23 8.08
N ASP A 112 -32.26 7.26 8.54
CA ASP A 112 -33.29 7.43 9.59
C ASP A 112 -32.69 7.97 10.91
N ILE A 113 -31.47 7.53 11.27
CA ILE A 113 -30.73 8.06 12.42
C ILE A 113 -30.10 9.41 12.09
N ALA A 114 -29.51 9.57 10.91
CA ALA A 114 -28.85 10.82 10.52
C ALA A 114 -29.82 12.02 10.46
N GLY A 115 -31.05 11.81 10.01
CA GLY A 115 -32.11 12.82 10.05
C GLY A 115 -32.58 13.19 11.47
N VAL A 116 -32.35 12.32 12.45
CA VAL A 116 -32.68 12.58 13.87
C VAL A 116 -31.54 13.25 14.63
N GLU A 117 -30.29 12.83 14.42
CA GLU A 117 -29.13 13.33 15.19
C GLU A 117 -28.42 14.51 14.51
N TYR A 118 -28.27 14.46 13.18
CA TYR A 118 -27.48 15.43 12.40
C TYR A 118 -28.34 16.31 11.48
N ASN A 119 -29.67 16.14 11.50
CA ASN A 119 -30.62 16.87 10.65
C ASN A 119 -30.35 16.68 9.13
N VAL A 120 -29.81 15.52 8.74
CA VAL A 120 -29.69 15.14 7.32
C VAL A 120 -31.08 14.93 6.74
N GLU A 121 -31.46 15.72 5.74
CA GLU A 121 -32.73 15.49 5.06
C GLU A 121 -32.68 14.17 4.28
N THR A 122 -33.77 13.41 4.28
CA THR A 122 -33.93 12.18 3.49
C THR A 122 -35.27 12.24 2.76
N THR A 123 -35.31 11.77 1.51
CA THR A 123 -36.52 11.79 0.69
C THR A 123 -36.79 10.44 0.06
N ASP A 124 -38.07 10.13 -0.19
CA ASP A 124 -38.49 8.94 -0.94
C ASP A 124 -37.72 8.79 -2.27
N ALA A 125 -37.37 9.90 -2.93
CA ALA A 125 -36.62 9.91 -4.19
C ALA A 125 -35.16 9.45 -4.04
N VAL A 126 -34.51 9.76 -2.92
CA VAL A 126 -33.17 9.25 -2.59
C VAL A 126 -33.24 7.76 -2.27
N ALA A 127 -34.21 7.36 -1.45
CA ALA A 127 -34.42 5.95 -1.11
C ALA A 127 -34.72 5.07 -2.33
N ASP A 128 -35.56 5.56 -3.26
CA ASP A 128 -35.89 4.90 -4.53
C ASP A 128 -34.69 4.86 -5.52
N ALA A 129 -33.68 5.72 -5.35
CA ALA A 129 -32.49 5.80 -6.22
C ALA A 129 -31.31 4.93 -5.76
N ILE A 130 -31.32 4.43 -4.51
CA ILE A 130 -30.29 3.52 -3.98
C ILE A 130 -30.27 2.24 -4.83
N THR A 131 -29.18 2.05 -5.55
CA THR A 131 -28.98 0.97 -6.52
C THR A 131 -27.86 0.06 -6.02
N PRO A 132 -28.17 -1.11 -5.43
CA PRO A 132 -27.16 -2.09 -5.03
C PRO A 132 -26.52 -2.73 -6.26
N VAL A 133 -25.19 -2.70 -6.32
CA VAL A 133 -24.40 -3.20 -7.47
C VAL A 133 -23.22 -4.03 -6.97
N ASP A 134 -22.96 -5.15 -7.64
CA ASP A 134 -21.88 -6.11 -7.37
C ASP A 134 -21.07 -6.53 -8.63
N ASP A 135 -21.35 -5.90 -9.77
CA ASP A 135 -20.70 -6.10 -11.08
C ASP A 135 -20.63 -4.74 -11.82
N TRP A 136 -20.19 -4.71 -13.08
CA TRP A 136 -20.20 -3.50 -13.91
C TRP A 136 -21.62 -2.99 -14.18
N ILE A 137 -21.81 -1.67 -14.08
CA ILE A 137 -23.01 -0.95 -14.51
C ILE A 137 -22.66 0.22 -15.43
N ASP A 138 -23.28 0.26 -16.62
CA ASP A 138 -23.22 1.38 -17.56
C ASP A 138 -24.00 2.57 -16.96
N VAL A 139 -23.32 3.67 -16.61
CA VAL A 139 -23.97 4.88 -16.06
C VAL A 139 -24.16 5.96 -17.12
N ALA A 140 -23.32 5.98 -18.16
CA ALA A 140 -23.47 6.80 -19.35
C ALA A 140 -22.84 6.11 -20.57
N PRO A 141 -23.13 6.54 -21.81
CA PRO A 141 -22.56 5.89 -23.00
C PRO A 141 -21.02 5.89 -22.99
N GLY A 142 -20.42 4.70 -22.84
CA GLY A 142 -18.97 4.52 -22.76
C GLY A 142 -18.36 4.82 -21.38
N ILE A 143 -19.18 4.93 -20.33
CA ILE A 143 -18.73 5.13 -18.95
C ILE A 143 -19.42 4.11 -18.06
N ASP A 144 -18.61 3.19 -17.54
CA ASP A 144 -19.04 2.07 -16.71
C ASP A 144 -18.42 2.22 -15.31
N VAL A 145 -19.14 1.81 -14.26
CA VAL A 145 -18.60 1.75 -12.90
C VAL A 145 -18.74 0.36 -12.30
N HIS A 146 -17.79 -0.03 -11.45
CA HIS A 146 -17.82 -1.27 -10.69
C HIS A 146 -17.40 -0.98 -9.23
N PRO A 147 -18.22 -1.30 -8.22
CA PRO A 147 -17.82 -1.20 -6.82
C PRO A 147 -16.81 -2.29 -6.46
N VAL A 148 -15.75 -1.97 -5.73
CA VAL A 148 -14.65 -2.89 -5.40
C VAL A 148 -14.39 -2.95 -3.89
N PRO A 149 -13.95 -4.07 -3.30
CA PRO A 149 -13.78 -4.16 -1.85
C PRO A 149 -12.84 -3.09 -1.30
N ALA A 150 -13.27 -2.33 -0.29
CA ALA A 150 -12.40 -1.38 0.40
C ALA A 150 -11.89 -1.89 1.74
N GLY A 151 -12.64 -2.71 2.47
CA GLY A 151 -12.35 -2.99 3.90
C GLY A 151 -13.04 -1.96 4.78
N HIS A 152 -12.33 -1.31 5.72
CA HIS A 152 -12.83 -0.19 6.56
C HIS A 152 -14.10 -0.43 7.41
N ILE A 153 -15.29 -0.63 6.82
CA ILE A 153 -16.49 -1.10 7.51
C ILE A 153 -17.19 -2.23 6.73
N PRO A 154 -18.04 -3.07 7.36
CA PRO A 154 -18.78 -4.13 6.67
C PRO A 154 -19.54 -3.60 5.44
N GLY A 155 -19.08 -3.99 4.25
CA GLY A 155 -19.69 -3.60 2.98
C GLY A 155 -19.11 -2.35 2.29
N ALA A 156 -18.10 -1.68 2.86
CA ALA A 156 -17.48 -0.53 2.20
C ALA A 156 -16.80 -0.90 0.89
N VAL A 157 -16.93 -0.02 -0.10
CA VAL A 157 -16.39 -0.21 -1.44
C VAL A 157 -15.71 1.04 -1.98
N GLY A 158 -14.63 0.84 -2.72
CA GLY A 158 -14.13 1.82 -3.68
C GLY A 158 -14.89 1.68 -5.00
N PHE A 159 -14.52 2.47 -6.02
CA PHE A 159 -15.09 2.37 -7.36
C PHE A 159 -14.01 2.36 -8.43
N LEU A 160 -14.07 1.33 -9.28
CA LEU A 160 -13.35 1.31 -10.55
C LEU A 160 -14.28 1.89 -11.64
N VAL A 161 -13.88 3.01 -12.22
CA VAL A 161 -14.57 3.68 -13.34
C VAL A 161 -13.80 3.41 -14.62
N ARG A 162 -14.49 2.93 -15.65
CA ARG A 162 -13.93 2.72 -16.99
C ARG A 162 -14.57 3.70 -17.97
N ALA A 163 -13.76 4.58 -18.55
CA ALA A 163 -14.18 5.48 -19.63
C ALA A 163 -13.59 4.99 -20.97
N THR A 164 -14.42 4.78 -21.99
CA THR A 164 -14.01 4.18 -23.27
C THR A 164 -14.08 5.19 -24.42
N ASP A 165 -12.95 5.38 -25.12
CA ASP A 165 -12.81 6.19 -26.34
C ASP A 165 -12.36 5.29 -27.51
N GLY A 166 -13.34 4.83 -28.30
CA GLY A 166 -13.10 3.95 -29.45
C GLY A 166 -12.51 2.61 -29.03
N ASP A 167 -11.23 2.41 -29.33
CA ASP A 167 -10.46 1.19 -28.99
C ASP A 167 -9.60 1.38 -27.71
N GLN A 168 -9.71 2.52 -27.02
CA GLN A 168 -8.99 2.82 -25.77
C GLN A 168 -9.95 2.83 -24.58
N SER A 169 -9.49 2.36 -23.42
CA SER A 169 -10.18 2.47 -22.15
C SER A 169 -9.25 3.11 -21.12
N HIS A 170 -9.80 4.01 -20.32
CA HIS A 170 -9.13 4.66 -19.21
C HIS A 170 -9.72 4.17 -17.89
N HIS A 171 -8.86 3.79 -16.95
CA HIS A 171 -9.29 3.28 -15.64
C HIS A 171 -8.97 4.28 -14.53
N ILE A 172 -10.01 4.66 -13.80
CA ILE A 172 -9.92 5.52 -12.61
C ILE A 172 -10.36 4.67 -11.42
N LEU A 173 -9.50 4.52 -10.41
CA LEU A 173 -9.80 3.78 -9.19
C LEU A 173 -9.94 4.76 -8.02
N ALA A 174 -11.14 4.86 -7.46
CA ALA A 174 -11.39 5.52 -6.18
C ALA A 174 -11.30 4.48 -5.07
N THR A 175 -10.43 4.69 -4.07
CA THR A 175 -10.32 3.74 -2.96
C THR A 175 -11.51 3.79 -2.01
N GLY A 176 -12.12 4.97 -1.86
CA GLY A 176 -12.91 5.28 -0.66
C GLY A 176 -12.05 5.13 0.60
N ASP A 177 -12.67 4.98 1.75
CA ASP A 177 -11.95 4.58 2.95
C ASP A 177 -11.67 3.09 2.94
N PHE A 178 -10.38 2.75 3.04
CA PHE A 178 -9.91 1.41 2.70
C PHE A 178 -8.88 0.86 3.69
N THR A 179 -8.82 -0.46 3.76
CA THR A 179 -7.82 -1.26 4.47
C THR A 179 -7.63 -2.61 3.78
N ARG A 180 -6.42 -3.17 3.79
CA ARG A 180 -6.18 -4.56 3.34
C ARG A 180 -6.90 -5.61 4.19
N ARG A 181 -7.21 -5.26 5.45
CA ARG A 181 -7.92 -6.13 6.41
C ARG A 181 -9.39 -6.30 6.02
N ARG A 182 -9.92 -7.48 6.33
CA ARG A 182 -11.35 -7.79 6.27
C ARG A 182 -12.10 -7.05 7.37
N VAL A 183 -13.41 -6.90 7.18
CA VAL A 183 -14.29 -6.32 8.20
C VAL A 183 -15.65 -7.02 8.23
N GLY A 184 -15.94 -7.74 9.31
CA GLY A 184 -17.14 -8.55 9.48
C GLY A 184 -17.26 -9.70 8.46
N GLY A 185 -16.13 -10.22 7.99
CA GLY A 185 -16.04 -11.21 6.91
C GLY A 185 -16.06 -10.64 5.49
N PHE A 186 -16.34 -9.35 5.30
CA PHE A 186 -16.22 -8.71 3.99
C PHE A 186 -14.75 -8.54 3.60
N PRO A 187 -14.39 -8.69 2.30
CA PRO A 187 -13.01 -8.53 1.84
C PRO A 187 -12.48 -7.11 2.05
N GLY A 188 -11.18 -7.02 2.36
CA GLY A 188 -10.42 -5.78 2.32
C GLY A 188 -9.94 -5.44 0.91
N PHE A 189 -9.34 -4.26 0.77
CA PHE A 189 -8.77 -3.80 -0.50
C PHE A 189 -7.56 -4.66 -0.93
N ASP A 190 -7.65 -5.24 -2.12
CA ASP A 190 -6.60 -6.06 -2.73
C ASP A 190 -6.05 -5.41 -4.00
N ALA A 191 -4.91 -4.72 -3.87
CA ALA A 191 -4.23 -4.06 -4.98
C ALA A 191 -3.77 -5.02 -6.08
N GLU A 192 -3.49 -6.30 -5.75
CA GLU A 192 -3.10 -7.32 -6.75
C GLU A 192 -4.25 -7.69 -7.70
N GLY A 193 -5.49 -7.33 -7.36
CA GLY A 193 -6.69 -7.60 -8.15
C GLY A 193 -6.91 -6.64 -9.33
N PHE A 194 -6.05 -5.63 -9.50
CA PHE A 194 -6.20 -4.59 -10.52
C PHE A 194 -5.00 -4.53 -11.47
N VAL A 195 -5.26 -4.11 -12.72
CA VAL A 195 -4.25 -3.87 -13.76
C VAL A 195 -4.58 -2.59 -14.50
N ASP A 196 -3.55 -1.92 -15.03
CA ASP A 196 -3.66 -0.74 -15.88
C ASP A 196 -4.55 0.39 -15.30
N ILE A 197 -4.32 0.76 -14.04
CA ILE A 197 -4.95 1.95 -13.41
C ILE A 197 -4.25 3.22 -13.92
N ASP A 198 -4.96 4.08 -14.64
CA ASP A 198 -4.41 5.37 -15.07
C ASP A 198 -4.40 6.40 -13.93
N VAL A 199 -5.50 6.47 -13.16
CA VAL A 199 -5.69 7.46 -12.10
C VAL A 199 -6.17 6.79 -10.82
N LEU A 200 -5.46 7.01 -9.72
CA LEU A 200 -5.84 6.55 -8.38
C LEU A 200 -6.30 7.73 -7.53
N PHE A 201 -7.57 7.75 -7.10
CA PHE A 201 -8.06 8.63 -6.04
C PHE A 201 -7.84 7.90 -4.71
N LEU A 202 -6.83 8.37 -3.96
CA LEU A 202 -6.27 7.71 -2.79
C LEU A 202 -6.67 8.47 -1.52
N THR A 203 -7.47 7.84 -0.65
CA THR A 203 -7.71 8.32 0.71
C THR A 203 -6.40 8.33 1.49
N ALA A 204 -6.04 9.48 2.07
CA ALA A 204 -4.80 9.65 2.84
C ALA A 204 -5.02 9.82 4.36
N ALA A 205 -6.14 9.30 4.87
CA ALA A 205 -6.31 8.95 6.27
C ALA A 205 -5.41 7.75 6.62
N THR A 206 -4.80 7.75 7.81
CA THR A 206 -3.89 6.67 8.25
C THR A 206 -3.97 6.46 9.77
N TYR A 207 -3.96 5.20 10.22
CA TYR A 207 -3.97 4.86 11.65
C TYR A 207 -3.22 3.54 11.92
N ASP A 208 -2.21 3.57 12.78
CA ASP A 208 -1.31 2.43 13.01
C ASP A 208 -1.72 1.53 14.21
N ASP A 209 -2.48 2.05 15.19
CA ASP A 209 -2.80 1.35 16.45
C ASP A 209 -4.07 0.46 16.38
N PHE A 210 -4.71 0.32 15.19
CA PHE A 210 -6.01 -0.37 15.01
C PHE A 210 -6.07 -1.76 15.66
N GLU A 211 -5.12 -2.64 15.31
CA GLU A 211 -5.11 -4.04 15.77
C GLU A 211 -4.91 -4.13 17.28
N ARG A 212 -4.11 -3.21 17.84
CA ARG A 212 -3.87 -3.11 19.27
C ARG A 212 -5.09 -2.60 20.04
N GLY A 213 -5.83 -1.65 19.48
CA GLY A 213 -7.09 -1.13 20.00
C GLY A 213 -8.17 -2.22 19.99
N LEU A 214 -8.41 -2.82 18.82
CA LEU A 214 -9.40 -3.88 18.61
C LEU A 214 -9.15 -5.09 19.53
N THR A 215 -7.93 -5.63 19.51
CA THR A 215 -7.52 -6.76 20.37
C THR A 215 -7.68 -6.42 21.85
N GLY A 216 -7.35 -5.20 22.25
CA GLY A 216 -7.53 -4.71 23.61
C GLY A 216 -9.01 -4.69 24.02
N ALA A 217 -9.86 -4.07 23.22
CA ALA A 217 -11.29 -3.93 23.49
C ALA A 217 -11.99 -5.30 23.59
N LEU A 218 -11.77 -6.20 22.62
CA LEU A 218 -12.40 -7.51 22.62
C LEU A 218 -11.90 -8.40 23.75
N GLY A 219 -10.58 -8.40 24.00
CA GLY A 219 -9.97 -9.17 25.09
C GLY A 219 -10.52 -8.76 26.45
N THR A 220 -10.60 -7.45 26.73
CA THR A 220 -11.17 -6.92 27.98
C THR A 220 -12.67 -7.21 28.11
N ALA A 221 -13.44 -7.08 27.03
CA ALA A 221 -14.87 -7.40 27.06
C ALA A 221 -15.12 -8.89 27.38
N LEU A 222 -14.35 -9.80 26.76
CA LEU A 222 -14.43 -11.23 27.01
C LEU A 222 -13.92 -11.63 28.41
N GLU A 223 -12.80 -11.07 28.88
CA GLU A 223 -12.25 -11.36 30.22
C GLU A 223 -13.28 -11.01 31.31
N HIS A 224 -13.85 -9.81 31.27
CA HIS A 224 -14.83 -9.36 32.27
C HIS A 224 -16.14 -10.15 32.20
N ALA A 225 -16.67 -10.39 31.00
CA ALA A 225 -17.90 -11.17 30.85
C ALA A 225 -17.71 -12.64 31.25
N HIS A 226 -16.57 -13.26 30.89
CA HIS A 226 -16.23 -14.61 31.34
C HIS A 226 -16.05 -14.69 32.87
N GLY A 227 -15.54 -13.62 33.50
CA GLY A 227 -15.52 -13.42 34.95
C GLY A 227 -16.89 -13.24 35.61
N GLY A 228 -17.97 -13.13 34.82
CA GLY A 228 -19.35 -12.98 35.29
C GLY A 228 -19.83 -11.53 35.48
N ALA A 229 -19.04 -10.53 35.05
CA ALA A 229 -19.48 -9.14 35.04
C ALA A 229 -20.56 -8.91 33.97
N PRO A 230 -21.62 -8.12 34.24
CA PRO A 230 -22.40 -7.51 33.17
C PRO A 230 -21.49 -6.54 32.41
N THR A 231 -21.29 -6.78 31.12
CA THR A 231 -20.36 -6.01 30.28
C THR A 231 -21.12 -5.29 29.17
N LEU A 232 -20.90 -3.97 29.06
CA LEU A 232 -21.44 -3.14 27.99
C LEU A 232 -20.30 -2.68 27.08
N VAL A 233 -20.38 -3.00 25.79
CA VAL A 233 -19.51 -2.43 24.75
C VAL A 233 -20.28 -1.32 24.05
N THR A 234 -19.69 -0.13 23.97
CA THR A 234 -20.31 1.04 23.36
C THR A 234 -19.51 1.48 22.14
N THR A 235 -20.19 1.67 21.01
CA THR A 235 -19.57 1.83 19.69
C THR A 235 -20.63 2.29 18.66
N SER A 236 -20.22 2.76 17.49
CA SER A 236 -21.12 3.20 16.42
C SER A 236 -21.93 2.03 15.85
N GLY A 237 -22.97 2.35 15.08
CA GLY A 237 -23.92 1.37 14.56
C GLY A 237 -23.24 0.22 13.83
N ILE A 238 -22.42 0.55 12.83
CA ILE A 238 -21.80 -0.43 11.93
C ILE A 238 -20.58 -1.12 12.55
N VAL A 239 -19.76 -0.41 13.31
CA VAL A 239 -18.64 -1.00 14.06
C VAL A 239 -19.17 -2.00 15.08
N GLY A 240 -20.31 -1.73 15.73
CA GLY A 240 -20.99 -2.70 16.60
C GLY A 240 -21.36 -4.03 15.93
N VAL A 241 -21.65 -4.03 14.63
CA VAL A 241 -21.89 -5.27 13.86
C VAL A 241 -20.60 -6.07 13.71
N HIS A 242 -19.49 -5.40 13.36
CA HIS A 242 -18.16 -6.01 13.27
C HIS A 242 -17.71 -6.60 14.63
N ILE A 243 -17.87 -5.83 15.71
CA ILE A 243 -17.54 -6.27 17.08
C ILE A 243 -18.39 -7.49 17.50
N ALA A 244 -19.67 -7.54 17.15
CA ALA A 244 -20.53 -8.70 17.41
C ALA A 244 -20.09 -9.96 16.63
N TYR A 245 -19.69 -9.78 15.38
CA TYR A 245 -19.15 -10.85 14.53
C TYR A 245 -17.86 -11.45 15.11
N LEU A 246 -16.91 -10.61 15.54
CA LEU A 246 -15.64 -11.05 16.12
C LEU A 246 -15.83 -11.70 17.50
N LEU A 247 -16.60 -11.07 18.40
CA LEU A 247 -16.85 -11.63 19.74
C LEU A 247 -17.52 -13.01 19.69
N SER A 248 -18.47 -13.22 18.76
CA SER A 248 -19.10 -14.53 18.56
C SER A 248 -18.10 -15.58 18.07
N SER A 249 -17.21 -15.18 17.16
CA SER A 249 -16.19 -16.06 16.59
C SER A 249 -15.15 -16.45 17.66
N LEU A 250 -14.64 -15.47 18.41
CA LEU A 250 -13.76 -15.67 19.57
C LEU A 250 -14.41 -16.55 20.65
N ALA A 251 -15.68 -16.29 21.00
CA ALA A 251 -16.37 -17.09 22.01
C ALA A 251 -16.54 -18.55 21.57
N ALA A 252 -16.77 -18.80 20.29
CA ALA A 252 -16.85 -20.16 19.73
C ALA A 252 -15.48 -20.86 19.70
N GLU A 253 -14.43 -20.15 19.31
CA GLU A 253 -13.07 -20.68 19.23
C GLU A 253 -12.49 -21.09 20.59
N TYR A 254 -12.67 -20.24 21.59
CA TYR A 254 -12.15 -20.43 22.94
C TYR A 254 -13.12 -21.18 23.90
N ASP A 255 -14.21 -21.80 23.38
CA ASP A 255 -15.33 -22.45 24.12
C ASP A 255 -15.89 -21.60 25.29
N LEU A 256 -15.95 -20.28 25.09
CA LEU A 256 -16.42 -19.33 26.08
C LEU A 256 -17.96 -19.28 26.09
N ARG A 257 -18.55 -19.53 27.25
CA ARG A 257 -20.01 -19.45 27.45
C ARG A 257 -20.46 -18.05 27.82
N VAL A 258 -20.13 -17.08 26.97
CA VAL A 258 -20.49 -15.68 27.11
C VAL A 258 -21.64 -15.36 26.14
N PRO A 259 -22.86 -15.07 26.62
CA PRO A 259 -23.95 -14.59 25.78
C PRO A 259 -23.61 -13.21 25.21
N ILE A 260 -23.88 -12.99 23.92
CA ILE A 260 -23.67 -11.72 23.24
C ILE A 260 -25.02 -11.16 22.80
N ARG A 261 -25.29 -9.88 23.08
CA ARG A 261 -26.49 -9.18 22.67
C ARG A 261 -26.15 -7.95 21.87
N VAL A 262 -26.70 -7.80 20.66
CA VAL A 262 -26.69 -6.53 19.94
C VAL A 262 -28.00 -5.81 20.19
N VAL A 263 -27.97 -4.51 20.49
CA VAL A 263 -29.12 -3.76 21.00
C VAL A 263 -29.33 -2.44 20.26
N GLY A 264 -30.58 -2.10 19.98
CA GLY A 264 -30.96 -0.84 19.35
C GLY A 264 -30.52 -0.80 17.88
N HIS A 265 -29.95 0.32 17.43
CA HIS A 265 -29.55 0.50 16.04
C HIS A 265 -28.49 -0.52 15.57
N VAL A 266 -27.54 -0.91 16.42
CA VAL A 266 -26.57 -1.99 16.12
C VAL A 266 -27.29 -3.30 15.75
N ALA A 267 -28.39 -3.63 16.45
CA ALA A 267 -29.17 -4.83 16.13
C ALA A 267 -29.94 -4.70 14.81
N LYS A 268 -30.48 -3.51 14.50
CA LYS A 268 -31.13 -3.23 13.20
C LYS A 268 -30.14 -3.47 12.05
N LEU A 269 -28.93 -2.91 12.15
CA LEU A 269 -27.88 -3.10 11.13
C LEU A 269 -27.38 -4.55 11.04
N TYR A 270 -27.27 -5.24 12.17
CA TYR A 270 -26.91 -6.66 12.22
C TYR A 270 -27.94 -7.55 11.50
N GLU A 271 -29.23 -7.27 11.70
CA GLU A 271 -30.34 -7.93 11.02
C GLU A 271 -30.41 -7.55 9.52
N ALA A 272 -30.20 -6.27 9.18
CA ALA A 272 -30.22 -5.78 7.80
C ALA A 272 -29.10 -6.37 6.93
N LEU A 273 -27.91 -6.59 7.52
CA LEU A 273 -26.78 -7.27 6.88
C LEU A 273 -26.88 -8.80 6.92
N ASP A 274 -28.01 -9.38 7.33
CA ASP A 274 -28.26 -10.83 7.39
C ASP A 274 -27.13 -11.60 8.10
N TYR A 275 -26.69 -11.12 9.27
CA TYR A 275 -25.77 -11.89 10.13
C TYR A 275 -26.56 -12.88 10.99
N ASP A 276 -26.17 -14.16 10.95
CA ASP A 276 -26.62 -15.21 11.87
C ASP A 276 -25.38 -15.90 12.47
N ARG A 277 -24.93 -15.43 13.65
CA ARG A 277 -23.74 -15.98 14.32
C ARG A 277 -24.13 -16.65 15.65
N PRO A 278 -23.61 -17.86 15.94
CA PRO A 278 -23.94 -18.57 17.18
C PRO A 278 -23.66 -17.75 18.44
N GLY A 279 -24.64 -17.70 19.34
CA GLY A 279 -24.51 -17.02 20.64
C GLY A 279 -24.80 -15.52 20.61
N VAL A 280 -25.14 -14.94 19.45
CA VAL A 280 -25.64 -13.55 19.33
C VAL A 280 -27.16 -13.54 19.40
N GLU A 281 -27.72 -12.64 20.20
CA GLU A 281 -29.15 -12.34 20.32
C GLU A 281 -29.40 -10.88 19.88
N THR A 282 -30.34 -10.65 18.97
CA THR A 282 -30.68 -9.32 18.46
C THR A 282 -31.85 -8.71 19.24
N ILE A 283 -31.71 -7.46 19.68
CA ILE A 283 -32.74 -6.71 20.41
C ILE A 283 -32.88 -5.30 19.80
N PRO A 284 -33.48 -5.15 18.60
CA PRO A 284 -33.64 -3.85 17.93
C PRO A 284 -34.49 -2.85 18.72
N HIS A 285 -35.39 -3.33 19.57
CA HIS A 285 -36.24 -2.49 20.43
C HIS A 285 -36.37 -3.08 21.83
N PHE A 286 -36.08 -2.28 22.87
CA PHE A 286 -36.22 -2.68 24.28
C PHE A 286 -36.91 -1.59 25.11
N GLN A 287 -37.84 -1.98 25.99
CA GLN A 287 -38.54 -1.05 26.87
C GLN A 287 -37.82 -0.93 28.22
N ASN A 288 -37.36 -2.06 28.77
CA ASN A 288 -36.71 -2.12 30.07
C ASN A 288 -35.26 -2.61 29.90
N THR A 289 -34.32 -2.04 30.64
CA THR A 289 -32.88 -2.31 30.49
C THR A 289 -32.44 -3.68 31.04
N ASP A 290 -33.25 -4.28 31.91
CA ASP A 290 -33.12 -5.67 32.39
C ASP A 290 -33.51 -6.72 31.33
N GLU A 291 -34.11 -6.31 30.20
CA GLU A 291 -34.28 -7.16 29.01
C GLU A 291 -32.93 -7.42 28.30
N CYS A 292 -31.94 -6.55 28.49
CA CYS A 292 -30.63 -6.63 27.83
C CYS A 292 -29.50 -7.08 28.78
N LEU A 293 -29.45 -6.49 29.98
CA LEU A 293 -28.31 -6.63 30.90
C LEU A 293 -28.43 -7.88 31.79
N GLU A 294 -27.52 -8.84 31.61
CA GLU A 294 -27.39 -10.02 32.49
C GLU A 294 -25.94 -10.21 32.98
N PRO A 295 -25.72 -10.85 34.16
CA PRO A 295 -24.38 -11.20 34.63
C PRO A 295 -23.66 -12.16 33.68
N GLY A 296 -22.45 -11.79 33.26
CA GLY A 296 -21.61 -12.58 32.35
C GLY A 296 -22.01 -12.51 30.88
N ALA A 297 -22.92 -11.62 30.51
CA ALA A 297 -23.25 -11.30 29.12
C ALA A 297 -22.51 -10.04 28.65
N ILE A 298 -22.18 -10.01 27.35
CA ILE A 298 -21.76 -8.80 26.64
C ILE A 298 -22.98 -8.21 25.93
N VAL A 299 -23.20 -6.92 26.13
CA VAL A 299 -24.22 -6.14 25.42
C VAL A 299 -23.51 -5.09 24.56
N ILE A 300 -23.85 -4.99 23.28
CA ILE A 300 -23.27 -4.07 22.30
C ILE A 300 -24.34 -3.07 21.88
N ALA A 301 -24.09 -1.78 22.07
CA ALA A 301 -25.06 -0.72 21.75
C ALA A 301 -24.37 0.63 21.44
N GLY A 302 -24.94 1.41 20.53
CA GLY A 302 -24.52 2.79 20.26
C GLY A 302 -25.37 3.87 20.95
N PRO A 303 -24.91 5.14 20.94
CA PRO A 303 -23.63 5.62 20.38
C PRO A 303 -22.40 5.24 21.22
N GLU A 304 -21.21 5.60 20.71
CA GLU A 304 -19.88 5.28 21.24
C GLU A 304 -19.69 5.80 22.66
N ILE A 305 -20.00 7.07 22.87
CA ILE A 305 -20.04 7.73 24.17
C ILE A 305 -21.44 7.51 24.79
N PRO A 306 -21.57 6.78 25.91
CA PRO A 306 -22.88 6.41 26.46
C PRO A 306 -23.51 7.53 27.31
N SER A 307 -23.65 8.71 26.71
CA SER A 307 -24.39 9.85 27.26
C SER A 307 -25.90 9.71 27.04
N GLU A 308 -26.33 9.09 25.93
CA GLU A 308 -27.74 9.02 25.52
C GLU A 308 -28.13 7.76 24.72
N ARG A 309 -29.34 7.73 24.14
CA ARG A 309 -29.91 6.62 23.34
C ARG A 309 -29.82 5.26 24.03
N SER A 310 -29.37 4.23 23.32
CA SER A 310 -29.36 2.84 23.81
C SER A 310 -28.22 2.61 24.78
N SER A 311 -26.99 2.97 24.38
CA SER A 311 -25.80 2.84 25.23
C SER A 311 -25.93 3.64 26.53
N GLY A 312 -26.40 4.89 26.48
CA GLY A 312 -26.63 5.73 27.67
C GLY A 312 -27.76 5.25 28.58
N ARG A 313 -28.85 4.67 28.03
CA ARG A 313 -29.88 4.00 28.86
C ARG A 313 -29.32 2.80 29.62
N LEU A 314 -28.47 2.00 28.96
CA LEU A 314 -27.84 0.82 29.55
C LEU A 314 -26.76 1.22 30.57
N PHE A 315 -25.89 2.15 30.22
CA PHE A 315 -24.87 2.73 31.10
C PHE A 315 -25.48 3.37 32.34
N GLY A 316 -26.62 4.06 32.22
CA GLY A 316 -27.34 4.62 33.37
C GLY A 316 -27.74 3.59 34.46
N VAL A 317 -27.82 2.31 34.11
CA VAL A 317 -27.97 1.20 35.09
C VAL A 317 -26.63 0.71 35.62
N LEU A 318 -25.64 0.55 34.74
CA LEU A 318 -24.33 0.00 35.09
C LEU A 318 -23.45 0.98 35.88
N ARG A 319 -23.62 2.29 35.70
CA ARG A 319 -22.79 3.36 36.27
C ARG A 319 -22.55 3.22 37.77
N GLU A 320 -23.54 2.73 38.53
CA GLU A 320 -23.48 2.56 39.98
C GLU A 320 -23.18 1.12 40.45
N ASN A 321 -22.87 0.21 39.52
CA ASN A 321 -22.56 -1.18 39.81
C ASN A 321 -21.04 -1.44 39.78
N PRO A 322 -20.36 -1.59 40.94
CA PRO A 322 -18.91 -1.82 40.98
C PRO A 322 -18.46 -3.20 40.44
N ASN A 323 -19.40 -4.06 40.05
CA ASN A 323 -19.10 -5.35 39.41
C ASN A 323 -19.42 -5.36 37.90
N ALA A 324 -19.80 -4.22 37.32
CA ALA A 324 -20.01 -4.07 35.88
C ALA A 324 -18.75 -3.56 35.19
N CYS A 325 -18.63 -3.87 33.89
CA CYS A 325 -17.59 -3.33 33.02
C CYS A 325 -18.23 -2.60 31.83
N VAL A 326 -17.61 -1.50 31.41
CA VAL A 326 -17.97 -0.74 30.22
C VAL A 326 -16.72 -0.60 29.37
N VAL A 327 -16.81 -0.98 28.09
CA VAL A 327 -15.73 -0.87 27.10
C VAL A 327 -16.21 0.10 26.02
N GLN A 328 -15.67 1.31 26.02
CA GLN A 328 -15.95 2.32 25.01
C GLN A 328 -14.97 2.09 23.84
N ILE A 329 -15.52 1.86 22.66
CA ILE A 329 -14.78 1.83 21.39
C ILE A 329 -15.18 3.11 20.67
N VAL A 330 -14.22 4.04 20.58
CA VAL A 330 -14.45 5.42 20.16
C VAL A 330 -13.64 5.72 18.90
N GLY A 331 -14.26 6.37 17.93
CA GLY A 331 -13.57 6.94 16.77
C GLY A 331 -12.67 8.11 17.16
N SER A 332 -11.89 8.60 16.20
CA SER A 332 -10.99 9.73 16.43
C SER A 332 -11.77 11.02 16.70
N GLY A 333 -11.52 11.68 17.84
CA GLY A 333 -11.96 13.05 18.11
C GLY A 333 -13.03 13.23 19.20
N GLU A 334 -13.65 12.15 19.70
CA GLU A 334 -14.58 12.23 20.86
C GLU A 334 -13.86 11.91 22.18
N GLU A 335 -14.22 12.61 23.27
CA GLU A 335 -13.65 12.33 24.60
C GLU A 335 -14.41 11.19 25.32
N PRO A 336 -13.76 10.06 25.68
CA PRO A 336 -14.40 8.97 26.41
C PRO A 336 -14.82 9.37 27.83
N LEU A 337 -15.92 8.78 28.34
CA LEU A 337 -16.28 8.95 29.75
C LEU A 337 -15.28 8.25 30.65
N SER A 338 -14.87 8.90 31.74
CA SER A 338 -13.90 8.38 32.71
C SER A 338 -14.44 8.23 34.14
N GLU A 339 -15.66 8.70 34.43
CA GLU A 339 -16.22 8.76 35.80
C GLU A 339 -17.48 7.89 36.03
N ALA A 340 -17.29 6.72 36.66
CA ALA A 340 -18.35 5.87 37.20
C ALA A 340 -17.91 5.06 38.43
N THR A 341 -18.86 4.36 39.06
CA THR A 341 -18.60 3.33 40.08
C THR A 341 -18.27 1.97 39.44
N CYS A 342 -18.75 1.70 38.22
CA CYS A 342 -18.34 0.54 37.43
C CYS A 342 -16.92 0.73 36.85
N THR A 343 -16.29 -0.37 36.41
CA THR A 343 -15.04 -0.29 35.66
C THR A 343 -15.34 0.25 34.26
N ILE A 344 -14.57 1.24 33.81
CA ILE A 344 -14.61 1.75 32.44
C ILE A 344 -13.23 1.54 31.81
N HIS A 345 -13.25 1.10 30.55
CA HIS A 345 -12.12 1.08 29.64
C HIS A 345 -12.51 1.84 28.38
N ASP A 346 -11.54 2.50 27.76
CA ASP A 346 -11.66 3.17 26.49
C ASP A 346 -10.56 2.68 25.53
N TYR A 347 -10.94 2.56 24.26
CA TYR A 347 -10.05 2.20 23.15
C TYR A 347 -10.44 3.08 21.97
N GLU A 348 -9.46 3.83 21.46
CA GLU A 348 -9.60 4.47 20.15
C GLU A 348 -9.55 3.39 19.06
N LEU A 349 -10.44 3.47 18.07
CA LEU A 349 -10.49 2.57 16.94
C LEU A 349 -10.84 3.34 15.67
N SER A 350 -9.83 3.58 14.84
CA SER A 350 -9.98 4.19 13.52
C SER A 350 -9.45 3.21 12.46
N ASN A 351 -10.31 2.81 11.52
CA ASN A 351 -10.01 1.70 10.62
C ASN A 351 -9.41 2.14 9.28
N HIS A 352 -8.26 2.81 9.31
CA HIS A 352 -7.50 3.21 8.12
C HIS A 352 -6.22 2.37 7.95
N PRO A 353 -5.48 2.48 6.84
CA PRO A 353 -4.21 1.79 6.64
C PRO A 353 -3.07 2.51 7.38
N SER A 354 -1.92 1.84 7.54
CA SER A 354 -0.68 2.54 7.88
C SER A 354 -0.16 3.34 6.69
N ARG A 355 0.72 4.34 6.92
CA ARG A 355 1.39 5.06 5.81
C ARG A 355 2.18 4.10 4.91
N GLU A 356 2.79 3.07 5.50
CA GLU A 356 3.51 2.00 4.78
C GLU A 356 2.54 1.22 3.88
N THR A 357 1.41 0.75 4.42
CA THR A 357 0.36 0.04 3.65
C THR A 357 -0.17 0.88 2.48
N LEU A 358 -0.31 2.19 2.66
CA LEU A 358 -0.75 3.12 1.62
C LEU A 358 0.30 3.23 0.48
N ILE A 359 1.59 3.29 0.81
CA ILE A 359 2.69 3.31 -0.18
C ILE A 359 2.78 1.97 -0.91
N ASP A 360 2.70 0.84 -0.19
CA ASP A 360 2.72 -0.50 -0.79
C ASP A 360 1.58 -0.69 -1.80
N ILE A 361 0.36 -0.24 -1.46
CA ILE A 361 -0.79 -0.28 -2.37
C ILE A 361 -0.57 0.62 -3.58
N HIS A 362 -0.08 1.84 -3.36
CA HIS A 362 0.22 2.77 -4.45
C HIS A 362 1.23 2.16 -5.44
N ASP A 363 2.34 1.62 -4.94
CA ASP A 363 3.40 1.06 -5.78
C ASP A 363 3.02 -0.31 -6.38
N THR A 364 2.08 -1.05 -5.79
CA THR A 364 1.47 -2.24 -6.41
C THR A 364 0.57 -1.89 -7.59
N LEU A 365 -0.15 -0.77 -7.52
CA LEU A 365 -1.06 -0.31 -8.58
C LEU A 365 -0.35 0.42 -9.74
N ASP A 366 0.86 0.95 -9.50
CA ASP A 366 1.68 1.75 -10.44
C ASP A 366 0.87 2.79 -11.26
N PRO A 367 0.07 3.67 -10.60
CA PRO A 367 -0.84 4.56 -11.31
C PRO A 367 -0.08 5.66 -12.06
N THR A 368 -0.58 6.07 -13.23
CA THR A 368 0.02 7.22 -13.94
C THR A 368 -0.17 8.52 -13.17
N GLN A 369 -1.30 8.69 -12.48
CA GLN A 369 -1.61 9.84 -11.64
C GLN A 369 -2.27 9.41 -10.33
N THR A 370 -1.98 10.12 -9.25
CA THR A 370 -2.63 9.92 -7.94
C THR A 370 -3.26 11.23 -7.48
N VAL A 371 -4.55 11.23 -7.19
CA VAL A 371 -5.26 12.35 -6.56
C VAL A 371 -5.41 12.01 -5.07
N ILE A 372 -5.01 12.90 -4.18
CA ILE A 372 -5.11 12.67 -2.74
C ILE A 372 -6.43 13.21 -2.22
N THR A 373 -7.18 12.37 -1.51
CA THR A 373 -8.49 12.65 -0.89
C THR A 373 -8.43 12.44 0.63
N HIS A 374 -9.51 12.78 1.33
CA HIS A 374 -9.67 12.61 2.78
C HIS A 374 -8.57 13.35 3.58
N ARG A 375 -8.34 14.61 3.20
CA ARG A 375 -7.41 15.56 3.84
C ARG A 375 -7.99 16.97 3.78
N HIS A 376 -8.49 17.47 4.92
CA HIS A 376 -8.96 18.85 5.07
C HIS A 376 -7.92 19.87 4.56
N GLY A 377 -8.32 20.73 3.62
CA GLY A 377 -7.43 21.72 2.98
C GLY A 377 -6.41 21.13 1.99
N GLY A 378 -6.59 19.88 1.57
CA GLY A 378 -5.75 19.18 0.60
C GLY A 378 -4.44 18.62 1.16
N ALA A 379 -3.72 17.87 0.32
CA ALA A 379 -2.40 17.31 0.67
C ALA A 379 -1.23 18.28 0.37
N GLN A 380 -1.44 19.28 -0.48
CA GLN A 380 -0.47 20.25 -0.96
C GLN A 380 0.80 19.58 -1.54
N GLY A 381 1.87 19.51 -0.75
CA GLY A 381 3.14 18.88 -1.12
C GLY A 381 3.43 17.56 -0.41
N ALA A 382 2.56 17.12 0.51
CA ALA A 382 2.64 15.78 1.08
C ALA A 382 2.33 14.73 -0.01
N PHE A 383 2.94 13.55 0.10
CA PHE A 383 2.83 12.45 -0.87
C PHE A 383 3.49 12.71 -2.23
N ASN A 384 4.16 13.86 -2.46
CA ASN A 384 5.01 14.08 -3.64
C ASN A 384 6.23 13.12 -3.73
N ASP A 385 6.49 12.37 -2.66
CA ASP A 385 7.42 11.24 -2.55
C ASP A 385 6.93 9.96 -3.27
N LEU A 386 5.64 9.86 -3.60
CA LEU A 386 5.09 8.76 -4.41
C LEU A 386 5.66 8.74 -5.84
N SER A 387 5.64 7.54 -6.44
CA SER A 387 6.20 7.23 -7.76
C SER A 387 5.45 7.91 -8.92
N SER A 388 4.17 8.25 -8.75
CA SER A 388 3.29 8.81 -9.78
C SER A 388 3.30 10.35 -9.89
N VAL A 389 2.39 10.91 -10.68
CA VAL A 389 2.07 12.35 -10.70
C VAL A 389 0.98 12.66 -9.67
N VAL A 390 1.30 13.44 -8.64
CA VAL A 390 0.42 13.65 -7.48
C VAL A 390 -0.35 14.97 -7.54
N TRP A 391 -1.67 14.88 -7.43
CA TRP A 391 -2.60 16.01 -7.28
C TRP A 391 -3.05 16.11 -5.82
N GLY A 392 -2.48 17.06 -5.09
CA GLY A 392 -2.81 17.34 -3.69
C GLY A 392 -3.60 18.64 -3.50
N ALA A 393 -4.48 19.01 -4.43
CA ALA A 393 -5.28 20.23 -4.31
C ALA A 393 -6.17 20.24 -3.06
N GLY A 394 -6.52 21.43 -2.61
CA GLY A 394 -7.38 21.68 -1.44
C GLY A 394 -8.36 22.81 -1.74
N ASP A 395 -8.82 22.86 -2.98
CA ASP A 395 -9.67 23.91 -3.55
C ASP A 395 -10.69 23.26 -4.52
N THR A 396 -11.70 24.03 -4.93
CA THR A 396 -12.82 23.57 -5.77
C THR A 396 -12.57 23.76 -7.27
N ASP A 397 -11.35 24.09 -7.70
CA ASP A 397 -11.03 24.36 -9.10
C ASP A 397 -11.13 23.09 -9.99
N GLU A 398 -11.45 23.27 -11.28
CA GLU A 398 -11.48 22.16 -12.25
C GLU A 398 -10.05 21.77 -12.68
N TYR A 399 -9.64 20.55 -12.37
CA TYR A 399 -8.36 19.99 -12.81
C TYR A 399 -8.56 18.97 -13.93
N THR A 400 -7.90 19.18 -15.07
CA THR A 400 -7.92 18.22 -16.18
C THR A 400 -6.84 17.18 -15.99
N LEU A 401 -7.24 15.91 -15.87
CA LEU A 401 -6.35 14.75 -15.78
C LEU A 401 -5.88 14.35 -17.19
N PHE A 402 -6.82 14.24 -18.14
CA PHE A 402 -6.58 13.80 -19.52
C PHE A 402 -7.26 14.75 -20.52
N ASP A 403 -6.55 15.20 -21.56
CA ASP A 403 -7.08 16.15 -22.57
C ASP A 403 -7.61 15.50 -23.87
N GLY A 404 -7.98 14.22 -23.83
CA GLY A 404 -8.29 13.43 -25.02
C GLY A 404 -7.06 12.91 -25.77
N ARG A 405 -5.83 13.27 -25.34
CA ARG A 405 -4.58 12.86 -26.01
C ARG A 405 -3.45 12.51 -25.06
N ARG A 406 -3.37 13.19 -23.92
CA ARG A 406 -2.33 12.97 -22.91
C ARG A 406 -2.77 13.31 -21.51
N TRP A 407 -2.22 12.53 -20.59
CA TRP A 407 -2.16 12.81 -19.17
C TRP A 407 -1.48 14.16 -18.89
N LYS A 408 -2.03 14.92 -17.95
CA LYS A 408 -1.59 16.25 -17.55
C LYS A 408 -0.71 16.23 -16.31
N LEU A 409 -0.09 17.38 -16.04
CA LEU A 409 0.65 17.62 -14.82
C LEU A 409 -0.10 18.68 -14.00
N PRO A 410 -0.06 18.60 -12.66
CA PRO A 410 -0.50 19.68 -11.80
C PRO A 410 0.19 21.01 -12.14
N PRO A 411 -0.52 22.15 -12.11
CA PRO A 411 0.08 23.47 -12.38
C PRO A 411 1.32 23.79 -11.51
N TRP A 412 1.40 23.24 -10.31
CA TRP A 412 2.51 23.39 -9.36
C TRP A 412 3.66 22.38 -9.55
N MET A 413 3.58 21.44 -10.49
CA MET A 413 4.64 20.48 -10.83
C MET A 413 5.27 20.73 -12.22
N PRO A 414 5.86 21.90 -12.50
CA PRO A 414 6.53 22.14 -13.77
C PRO A 414 7.83 21.32 -13.89
N GLY A 415 7.90 20.42 -14.88
CA GLY A 415 9.16 19.84 -15.34
C GLY A 415 9.38 18.34 -15.10
N ARG A 416 8.49 17.63 -14.39
CA ARG A 416 8.37 16.16 -14.56
C ARG A 416 7.78 15.90 -15.95
N ASN A 417 8.33 14.97 -16.72
CA ASN A 417 7.57 14.38 -17.83
C ASN A 417 6.69 13.28 -17.25
N VAL A 418 5.44 13.15 -17.72
CA VAL A 418 4.63 11.95 -17.45
C VAL A 418 5.27 10.82 -18.26
N SER A 419 6.11 10.00 -17.63
CA SER A 419 6.75 8.87 -18.29
C SER A 419 5.73 7.75 -18.43
N GLN A 420 5.36 7.38 -19.67
CA GLN A 420 4.40 6.30 -19.95
C GLN A 420 5.01 4.89 -19.76
N THR A 421 5.96 4.75 -18.84
CA THR A 421 6.79 3.57 -18.65
C THR A 421 6.25 2.74 -17.50
N HIS A 422 5.28 1.85 -17.79
CA HIS A 422 5.38 0.39 -17.57
C HIS A 422 4.08 -0.36 -17.97
N SER A 423 2.90 0.19 -17.67
CA SER A 423 1.59 -0.48 -17.84
C SER A 423 1.20 -0.85 -19.28
N ARG A 424 1.50 0.01 -20.28
CA ARG A 424 1.06 -0.19 -21.68
C ARG A 424 1.48 -1.50 -22.37
N SER A 425 2.37 -2.30 -21.78
CA SER A 425 2.76 -3.59 -22.38
C SER A 425 1.61 -4.60 -22.37
N LEU A 426 0.77 -4.66 -21.32
CA LEU A 426 -0.29 -5.67 -21.23
C LEU A 426 -1.42 -5.42 -22.24
N GLN A 427 -1.94 -4.19 -22.36
CA GLN A 427 -2.91 -3.81 -23.41
C GLN A 427 -2.40 -4.00 -24.85
N GLN A 428 -1.08 -4.03 -25.08
CA GLN A 428 -0.50 -4.31 -26.40
C GLN A 428 -0.22 -5.79 -26.66
N ILE A 429 -0.14 -6.61 -25.60
CA ILE A 429 0.15 -8.06 -25.68
C ILE A 429 -1.14 -8.89 -25.61
N ALA A 430 -2.08 -8.50 -24.75
CA ALA A 430 -3.41 -9.07 -24.64
C ALA A 430 -4.42 -8.06 -25.20
N GLY A 431 -5.04 -8.37 -26.34
CA GLY A 431 -6.07 -7.52 -26.92
C GLY A 431 -7.24 -7.28 -25.95
N ALA A 432 -7.97 -6.17 -26.11
CA ALA A 432 -8.97 -5.68 -25.14
C ALA A 432 -9.96 -6.74 -24.62
N ASP A 433 -10.36 -7.71 -25.45
CA ASP A 433 -11.22 -8.85 -25.06
C ASP A 433 -10.64 -9.72 -23.93
N LEU A 434 -9.31 -9.84 -23.80
CA LEU A 434 -8.64 -10.60 -22.73
C LEU A 434 -8.48 -9.80 -21.43
N LEU A 435 -8.38 -8.47 -21.51
CA LEU A 435 -8.33 -7.61 -20.33
C LEU A 435 -9.73 -7.41 -19.72
N ALA A 436 -10.78 -7.49 -20.54
CA ALA A 436 -12.17 -7.55 -20.08
C ALA A 436 -12.51 -8.83 -19.27
N GLU A 437 -11.66 -9.87 -19.29
CA GLU A 437 -11.83 -11.11 -18.51
C GLU A 437 -11.07 -11.11 -17.17
N PHE A 438 -10.39 -10.02 -16.78
CA PHE A 438 -9.82 -9.92 -15.43
C PHE A 438 -10.94 -9.81 -14.40
N SER A 439 -11.05 -10.82 -13.53
CA SER A 439 -12.04 -10.84 -12.46
C SER A 439 -11.70 -9.76 -11.43
N VAL A 440 -12.49 -8.67 -11.42
CA VAL A 440 -12.49 -7.68 -10.34
C VAL A 440 -12.77 -8.41 -9.01
N PRO A 441 -12.12 -8.04 -7.90
CA PRO A 441 -12.32 -8.72 -6.62
C PRO A 441 -13.79 -8.72 -6.18
N ALA A 442 -14.31 -9.90 -5.82
CA ALA A 442 -15.71 -10.07 -5.44
C ALA A 442 -16.04 -9.39 -4.10
N LEU A 443 -17.27 -8.89 -3.96
CA LEU A 443 -17.77 -8.23 -2.73
C LEU A 443 -18.27 -9.22 -1.66
N ASP A 444 -18.33 -10.52 -1.96
CA ASP A 444 -18.97 -11.53 -1.12
C ASP A 444 -18.38 -11.63 0.29
N ARG A 445 -19.24 -11.54 1.31
CA ARG A 445 -18.88 -11.81 2.71
C ARG A 445 -18.48 -13.27 2.90
N SER A 446 -17.29 -13.50 3.44
CA SER A 446 -16.79 -14.83 3.78
C SER A 446 -17.67 -15.52 4.83
N ALA A 447 -18.07 -16.76 4.56
CA ALA A 447 -18.87 -17.56 5.49
C ALA A 447 -18.09 -17.97 6.76
N GLU A 448 -16.79 -18.26 6.60
CA GLU A 448 -15.90 -18.64 7.70
C GLU A 448 -15.14 -17.40 8.20
N PRO A 449 -15.07 -17.16 9.53
CA PRO A 449 -14.24 -16.12 10.10
C PRO A 449 -12.75 -16.44 9.93
N ASN A 450 -11.94 -15.40 9.85
CA ASN A 450 -10.49 -15.46 9.93
C ASN A 450 -10.07 -14.25 10.80
N LEU A 451 -9.71 -14.48 12.06
CA LEU A 451 -9.54 -13.39 13.04
C LEU A 451 -8.27 -12.56 12.75
N GLU A 452 -7.17 -13.22 12.41
CA GLU A 452 -5.94 -12.56 11.91
C GLU A 452 -6.25 -11.59 10.75
N ALA A 453 -7.01 -12.02 9.74
CA ALA A 453 -7.35 -11.19 8.59
C ALA A 453 -8.29 -10.00 8.91
N GLU A 454 -8.95 -10.00 10.07
CA GLU A 454 -9.79 -8.91 10.58
C GLU A 454 -8.99 -7.96 11.51
N GLY A 455 -7.71 -8.24 11.74
CA GLY A 455 -6.80 -7.43 12.56
C GLY A 455 -6.75 -7.81 14.05
N LEU A 456 -6.96 -9.08 14.39
CA LEU A 456 -6.81 -9.57 15.77
C LEU A 456 -5.50 -10.31 16.01
N ASP A 457 -4.82 -9.94 17.10
CA ASP A 457 -3.66 -10.65 17.65
C ASP A 457 -4.16 -11.78 18.57
N GLU A 458 -4.32 -12.97 17.98
CA GLU A 458 -4.86 -14.17 18.65
C GLU A 458 -3.99 -14.62 19.84
N ASP A 459 -2.66 -14.55 19.73
CA ASP A 459 -1.72 -14.89 20.81
C ASP A 459 -1.91 -13.99 22.04
N ARG A 460 -2.18 -12.71 21.82
CA ARG A 460 -2.50 -11.75 22.88
C ARG A 460 -3.91 -11.96 23.45
N ILE A 461 -4.91 -12.32 22.65
CA ILE A 461 -6.23 -12.72 23.17
C ILE A 461 -6.09 -13.96 24.07
N ALA A 462 -5.40 -15.02 23.62
CA ALA A 462 -5.15 -16.22 24.42
C ALA A 462 -4.41 -15.93 25.73
N THR A 463 -3.54 -14.91 25.72
CA THR A 463 -2.83 -14.42 26.91
C THR A 463 -3.74 -13.65 27.88
N LEU A 464 -4.60 -12.74 27.38
CA LEU A 464 -5.59 -12.01 28.19
C LEU A 464 -6.64 -12.96 28.80
N LEU A 465 -7.07 -13.97 28.05
CA LEU A 465 -7.96 -15.03 28.53
C LEU A 465 -7.26 -16.07 29.42
N HIS A 466 -6.00 -15.86 29.78
CA HIS A 466 -5.18 -16.70 30.67
C HIS A 466 -5.00 -18.16 30.19
N GLN A 467 -5.23 -18.46 28.90
CA GLN A 467 -5.21 -19.83 28.38
C GLN A 467 -3.78 -20.38 28.16
N ASN A 468 -2.80 -19.49 27.94
CA ASN A 468 -1.40 -19.86 27.72
C ASN A 468 -0.62 -20.31 28.98
N GLN A 469 -1.28 -20.61 30.12
CA GLN A 469 -0.61 -21.04 31.35
C GLN A 469 -0.36 -22.57 31.50
N ASP A 470 -0.88 -23.42 30.63
CA ASP A 470 -0.66 -24.89 30.67
C ASP A 470 0.63 -25.35 29.97
N GLY A 471 1.75 -24.66 30.24
CA GLY A 471 3.12 -25.10 29.92
C GLY A 471 4.01 -25.39 31.15
N GLY A 472 3.52 -25.07 32.36
CA GLY A 472 4.27 -25.10 33.61
C GLY A 472 4.30 -26.45 34.31
N THR A 473 5.17 -27.35 33.85
CA THR A 473 5.67 -28.58 34.53
C THR A 473 5.00 -28.99 35.86
N SER A 474 4.35 -30.15 35.84
CA SER A 474 4.09 -31.02 37.00
C SER A 474 5.21 -30.97 38.06
N LEU A 475 4.99 -30.27 39.16
CA LEU A 475 5.83 -30.36 40.36
C LEU A 475 5.22 -31.37 41.35
N ASP A 476 6.05 -32.32 41.74
CA ASP A 476 5.68 -33.50 42.54
C ASP A 476 4.87 -33.17 43.80
N ALA A 477 3.67 -33.74 43.91
CA ALA A 477 2.98 -33.87 45.18
C ALA A 477 3.63 -35.00 46.00
N PRO A 478 4.24 -34.73 47.17
CA PRO A 478 4.86 -35.79 47.97
C PRO A 478 3.79 -36.64 48.68
N GLU A 479 3.89 -37.96 48.54
CA GLU A 479 3.04 -38.92 49.26
C GLU A 479 3.18 -38.77 50.79
N GLY A 480 2.14 -38.24 51.45
CA GLY A 480 2.06 -38.06 52.90
C GLY A 480 0.81 -38.69 53.50
N ASN A 481 0.91 -39.92 54.02
CA ASN A 481 -0.23 -40.75 54.39
C ASN A 481 -0.77 -40.50 55.84
N ASN A 482 -2.08 -40.75 56.03
CA ASN A 482 -2.87 -41.00 57.28
C ASN A 482 -3.61 -39.87 58.05
N LYS A 483 -4.95 -40.05 58.08
CA LYS A 483 -5.93 -39.94 59.20
C LYS A 483 -6.71 -38.64 59.52
N GLN A 484 -7.99 -38.70 59.13
CA GLN A 484 -9.24 -38.21 59.77
C GLN A 484 -9.26 -37.93 61.30
N PRO A 485 -10.30 -37.24 61.85
CA PRO A 485 -11.15 -36.17 61.26
C PRO A 485 -11.59 -35.04 62.24
N ALA A 486 -12.25 -34.01 61.70
CA ALA A 486 -13.24 -33.10 62.32
C ALA A 486 -12.83 -32.13 63.47
N GLU A 487 -13.03 -30.82 63.25
CA GLU A 487 -14.00 -29.94 63.95
C GLU A 487 -13.89 -28.45 63.50
N GLN A 488 -15.04 -27.80 63.28
CA GLN A 488 -15.25 -26.34 63.35
C GLN A 488 -15.73 -25.99 64.79
N PRO A 489 -15.85 -24.72 65.28
CA PRO A 489 -15.85 -23.42 64.57
C PRO A 489 -15.08 -22.25 65.28
N ASP A 490 -15.38 -21.01 64.85
CA ASP A 490 -15.50 -19.76 65.64
C ASP A 490 -14.32 -18.75 65.84
N SER A 491 -14.31 -17.76 64.93
CA SER A 491 -14.65 -16.34 65.23
C SER A 491 -13.60 -15.32 65.77
N ARG A 492 -13.89 -14.04 65.45
CA ARG A 492 -13.35 -12.74 65.97
C ARG A 492 -11.97 -12.28 65.43
N THR A 493 -11.91 -11.20 64.64
CA THR A 493 -11.92 -9.74 65.01
C THR A 493 -10.72 -9.36 65.91
N ASP A 494 -9.94 -8.30 65.66
CA ASP A 494 -10.31 -6.94 65.23
C ASP A 494 -9.18 -6.17 64.49
N SER A 495 -9.58 -5.10 63.78
CA SER A 495 -8.92 -3.79 63.53
C SER A 495 -7.46 -3.57 64.03
N THR A 496 -6.57 -2.85 63.32
CA THR A 496 -6.58 -1.35 63.30
C THR A 496 -5.64 -0.69 62.24
N THR A 497 -6.11 0.42 61.65
CA THR A 497 -5.41 1.65 61.18
C THR A 497 -4.09 1.63 60.36
N MET A 498 -4.20 2.12 59.11
CA MET A 498 -3.59 3.37 58.56
C MET A 498 -2.40 4.02 59.30
N ALA A 499 -1.28 4.28 58.59
CA ALA A 499 -0.63 5.61 58.46
C ALA A 499 0.67 5.60 57.61
N THR A 500 0.62 6.28 56.45
CA THR A 500 1.59 7.26 55.87
C THR A 500 3.13 7.03 55.80
N ASP A 501 3.63 7.37 54.61
CA ASP A 501 4.86 8.13 54.27
C ASP A 501 6.25 7.46 54.17
N ASN A 502 6.70 7.36 52.91
CA ASN A 502 7.87 8.03 52.32
C ASN A 502 9.23 8.03 53.07
N THR A 503 10.26 7.42 52.46
CA THR A 503 11.30 8.18 51.70
C THR A 503 12.35 7.29 51.01
N ASP A 504 12.68 7.68 49.77
CA ASP A 504 13.96 7.62 49.05
C ASP A 504 14.88 6.38 49.07
N SER A 505 15.09 5.87 47.85
CA SER A 505 16.45 5.66 47.31
C SER A 505 16.45 5.87 45.79
N THR A 506 16.59 7.13 45.38
CA THR A 506 16.86 7.51 43.98
C THR A 506 18.33 7.29 43.64
N GLY A 507 18.59 6.45 42.63
CA GLY A 507 19.89 6.33 41.96
C GLY A 507 19.73 6.79 40.51
N SER A 508 20.35 7.92 40.16
CA SER A 508 20.27 8.54 38.83
C SER A 508 21.58 8.42 38.06
N SER A 509 21.47 8.01 36.79
CA SER A 509 22.35 8.24 35.64
C SER A 509 21.85 7.28 34.54
N ASP A 510 21.29 7.66 33.39
CA ASP A 510 21.47 8.87 32.56
C ASP A 510 22.93 9.11 32.15
N SER A 511 23.29 8.63 30.95
CA SER A 511 23.78 9.51 29.88
C SER A 511 23.93 8.78 28.54
N THR A 512 23.10 9.17 27.56
CA THR A 512 23.48 9.65 26.21
C THR A 512 24.34 8.79 25.24
N THR A 513 23.71 8.48 24.09
CA THR A 513 24.19 8.67 22.70
C THR A 513 25.60 8.22 22.28
N ASP A 514 25.65 7.39 21.23
CA ASP A 514 26.38 7.77 20.00
C ASP A 514 25.69 7.19 18.76
N ALA A 515 25.62 7.97 17.69
CA ALA A 515 24.89 7.62 16.47
C ALA A 515 25.79 6.90 15.45
N LYS A 516 25.24 5.93 14.72
CA LYS A 516 25.89 5.22 13.61
C LYS A 516 25.04 5.41 12.34
N PRO A 517 25.63 5.77 11.18
CA PRO A 517 24.86 6.02 9.96
C PRO A 517 24.26 4.72 9.39
N PRO A 518 23.10 4.79 8.71
CA PRO A 518 22.51 3.63 8.04
C PRO A 518 23.27 3.29 6.76
N THR A 519 23.61 2.02 6.59
CA THR A 519 24.05 1.44 5.32
C THR A 519 22.84 1.18 4.44
N GLY A 520 22.68 1.97 3.37
CA GLY A 520 21.56 1.82 2.44
C GLY A 520 21.77 0.70 1.43
N LEU A 521 20.66 0.15 0.89
CA LEU A 521 20.70 -0.69 -0.30
C LEU A 521 21.18 0.13 -1.50
N ILE A 522 22.19 -0.35 -2.21
CA ILE A 522 22.60 0.21 -3.50
C ILE A 522 21.86 -0.58 -4.60
N ARG A 523 20.84 0.04 -5.21
CA ARG A 523 20.25 -0.44 -6.46
C ARG A 523 21.14 0.02 -7.62
N THR A 524 21.87 -0.90 -8.25
CA THR A 524 22.65 -0.61 -9.47
C THR A 524 21.74 -0.65 -10.70
N ALA A 525 21.60 0.48 -11.39
CA ALA A 525 20.98 0.51 -12.71
C ALA A 525 21.98 -0.02 -13.74
N GLY A 526 21.76 -1.25 -14.23
CA GLY A 526 22.54 -1.85 -15.31
C GLY A 526 22.31 -1.12 -16.65
N ALA A 527 23.33 -1.15 -17.52
CA ALA A 527 23.33 -0.38 -18.77
C ALA A 527 22.24 -0.83 -19.78
N ASP A 528 21.68 0.14 -20.51
CA ASP A 528 20.81 -0.09 -21.67
C ASP A 528 21.46 -1.01 -22.70
N LEU A 529 20.90 -2.22 -22.86
CA LEU A 529 21.22 -3.14 -23.95
C LEU A 529 20.09 -3.11 -24.98
N ASP A 530 20.12 -2.09 -25.85
CA ASP A 530 19.21 -1.96 -27.00
C ASP A 530 19.59 -2.97 -28.11
N VAL A 531 19.33 -4.25 -27.84
CA VAL A 531 19.43 -5.36 -28.81
C VAL A 531 18.02 -5.84 -29.12
N GLY A 532 17.36 -5.12 -30.04
CA GLY A 532 16.00 -5.44 -30.49
C GLY A 532 15.88 -6.89 -30.95
N LEU A 533 14.89 -7.60 -30.38
CA LEU A 533 14.50 -8.96 -30.78
C LEU A 533 14.15 -9.01 -32.28
N ASP A 534 14.39 -10.18 -32.91
CA ASP A 534 13.99 -10.41 -34.30
C ASP A 534 12.48 -10.12 -34.47
N PRO A 535 12.07 -9.20 -35.38
CA PRO A 535 10.66 -8.90 -35.61
C PRO A 535 9.79 -10.11 -35.96
N ALA A 536 10.37 -11.20 -36.50
CA ALA A 536 9.65 -12.44 -36.72
C ALA A 536 9.38 -13.22 -35.42
N LEU A 537 10.32 -13.20 -34.47
CA LEU A 537 10.15 -13.80 -33.15
C LEU A 537 9.21 -12.94 -32.29
N GLN A 538 9.31 -11.62 -32.40
CA GLN A 538 8.40 -10.66 -31.78
C GLN A 538 6.97 -10.87 -32.29
N ALA A 539 6.76 -11.01 -33.61
CA ALA A 539 5.45 -11.29 -34.18
C ALA A 539 4.87 -12.65 -33.74
N ALA A 540 5.70 -13.69 -33.60
CA ALA A 540 5.25 -15.02 -33.14
C ALA A 540 4.98 -15.08 -31.62
N LEU A 541 5.64 -14.23 -30.83
CA LEU A 541 5.27 -13.96 -29.43
C LEU A 541 3.93 -13.20 -29.37
N SER A 542 3.72 -12.22 -30.25
CA SER A 542 2.51 -11.39 -30.28
C SER A 542 1.24 -12.09 -30.81
N ASP A 543 1.33 -13.21 -31.52
CA ASP A 543 0.16 -13.93 -32.04
C ASP A 543 -0.19 -15.22 -31.29
N GLY A 544 0.59 -15.58 -30.26
CA GLY A 544 0.39 -16.79 -29.45
C GLY A 544 0.52 -18.10 -30.24
N SER A 545 1.03 -18.06 -31.48
CA SER A 545 1.12 -19.23 -32.36
C SER A 545 2.43 -20.01 -32.23
N LEU A 546 3.31 -19.60 -31.31
CA LEU A 546 4.58 -20.26 -30.99
C LEU A 546 4.37 -21.72 -30.56
N ALA A 547 4.40 -22.62 -31.53
CA ALA A 547 4.66 -24.02 -31.27
C ALA A 547 6.07 -24.15 -30.66
N THR A 548 6.22 -25.07 -29.71
CA THR A 548 7.50 -25.37 -29.04
C THR A 548 8.64 -25.65 -30.04
N GLU A 549 8.29 -26.18 -31.21
CA GLU A 549 9.18 -26.45 -32.33
C GLU A 549 9.76 -25.17 -32.97
N ASP A 550 8.97 -24.09 -33.03
CA ASP A 550 9.37 -22.79 -33.62
C ASP A 550 10.23 -21.97 -32.66
N LEU A 551 9.96 -21.99 -31.34
CA LEU A 551 10.84 -21.40 -30.33
C LEU A 551 12.22 -22.09 -30.34
N THR A 552 12.23 -23.42 -30.42
CA THR A 552 13.46 -24.22 -30.53
C THR A 552 14.18 -23.93 -31.86
N ALA A 553 13.44 -23.73 -32.96
CA ALA A 553 14.01 -23.36 -34.25
C ALA A 553 14.60 -21.94 -34.26
N ALA A 554 13.97 -20.97 -33.58
CA ALA A 554 14.46 -19.60 -33.44
C ALA A 554 15.77 -19.56 -32.64
N LEU A 555 15.81 -20.20 -31.47
CA LEU A 555 17.04 -20.35 -30.67
C LEU A 555 18.15 -21.06 -31.48
N THR A 556 17.80 -22.10 -32.25
CA THR A 556 18.75 -22.80 -33.13
C THR A 556 19.19 -21.96 -34.35
N ALA A 557 18.37 -21.02 -34.82
CA ALA A 557 18.69 -20.11 -35.91
C ALA A 557 19.59 -18.95 -35.44
N GLN A 558 19.31 -18.38 -34.27
CA GLN A 558 20.15 -17.38 -33.61
C GLN A 558 21.53 -17.98 -33.28
N LYS A 559 21.58 -19.23 -32.80
CA LYS A 559 22.82 -20.02 -32.63
C LYS A 559 23.58 -20.31 -33.94
N ARG A 560 22.96 -20.14 -35.12
CA ARG A 560 23.65 -20.16 -36.42
C ARG A 560 24.14 -18.79 -36.86
N LEU A 561 23.40 -17.73 -36.56
CA LEU A 561 23.80 -16.35 -36.91
C LEU A 561 25.07 -15.93 -36.14
N VAL A 562 25.12 -16.17 -34.83
CA VAL A 562 26.32 -15.92 -33.99
C VAL A 562 27.54 -16.73 -34.47
N GLY A 563 27.30 -17.89 -35.11
CA GLY A 563 28.36 -18.73 -35.68
C GLY A 563 28.79 -18.41 -37.12
N GLN A 564 28.24 -17.37 -37.77
CA GLN A 564 28.59 -17.00 -39.15
C GLN A 564 29.41 -15.70 -39.29
N ASP A 565 29.46 -14.85 -38.27
CA ASP A 565 30.19 -13.56 -38.34
C ASP A 565 31.72 -13.68 -38.15
N THR A 566 32.26 -14.90 -38.00
CA THR A 566 33.73 -15.12 -37.86
C THR A 566 34.47 -15.44 -39.17
N GLU A 567 33.78 -15.58 -40.31
CA GLU A 567 34.44 -15.81 -41.62
C GLU A 567 33.73 -15.11 -42.80
N SER A 568 33.97 -13.80 -43.04
CA SER A 568 34.44 -13.33 -44.38
C SER A 568 34.62 -11.80 -44.55
N ASN A 569 35.76 -11.48 -45.18
CA ASN A 569 36.13 -10.30 -45.99
C ASN A 569 36.98 -9.18 -45.36
N ASP A 570 38.27 -9.46 -45.39
CA ASP A 570 39.36 -8.50 -45.57
C ASP A 570 39.34 -7.83 -46.97
N GLU A 571 40.05 -6.70 -47.10
CA GLU A 571 40.46 -5.99 -48.34
C GLU A 571 39.39 -5.39 -49.31
N ASN A 572 39.20 -4.06 -49.33
CA ASN A 572 39.99 -3.19 -50.25
C ASN A 572 39.74 -1.65 -50.11
N GLU A 573 40.65 -0.87 -50.74
CA GLU A 573 40.97 0.53 -50.44
C GLU A 573 40.43 1.64 -51.40
N GLU A 574 40.50 2.89 -50.89
CA GLU A 574 40.87 4.18 -51.54
C GLU A 574 39.98 4.98 -52.54
N ARG A 575 39.77 6.28 -52.19
CA ARG A 575 39.81 7.56 -52.99
C ARG A 575 38.86 7.75 -54.20
N ASP A 576 38.41 8.93 -54.65
CA ASP A 576 38.92 10.32 -54.63
C ASP A 576 37.85 11.35 -55.13
N GLU A 577 38.22 12.64 -55.13
CA GLU A 577 37.60 13.90 -55.64
C GLU A 577 36.56 13.91 -56.81
N GLY A 578 35.71 14.96 -56.89
CA GLY A 578 35.27 15.49 -58.22
C GLY A 578 33.94 16.26 -58.40
N ASP A 579 33.92 17.57 -58.06
CA ASP A 579 33.35 18.75 -58.75
C ASP A 579 32.02 18.76 -59.63
N SER A 580 31.36 19.93 -59.57
CA SER A 580 30.62 20.66 -60.65
C SER A 580 29.12 20.47 -60.98
N ALA A 581 28.38 21.59 -60.76
CA ALA A 581 27.35 22.20 -61.66
C ALA A 581 26.00 21.45 -61.93
N THR A 582 24.86 22.07 -62.27
CA THR A 582 24.49 23.46 -62.70
C THR A 582 23.00 23.75 -62.39
N ALA A 583 22.63 25.02 -62.17
CA ALA A 583 21.23 25.50 -62.31
C ALA A 583 20.94 25.91 -63.80
N PRO A 584 19.69 26.22 -64.23
CA PRO A 584 19.13 27.57 -63.98
C PRO A 584 17.57 27.77 -63.97
N GLU A 585 17.17 28.89 -63.34
CA GLU A 585 16.14 29.90 -63.74
C GLU A 585 14.66 29.55 -64.08
N ASN A 586 13.74 30.10 -63.27
CA ASN A 586 12.84 31.25 -63.54
C ASN A 586 11.99 31.50 -62.25
N GLY A 587 11.69 32.69 -61.73
CA GLY A 587 11.61 34.06 -62.26
C GLY A 587 10.14 34.50 -62.41
N GLY A 588 9.58 35.52 -61.73
CA GLY A 588 10.07 36.40 -60.65
C GLY A 588 9.16 37.64 -60.42
N ALA A 589 9.41 38.40 -59.35
CA ALA A 589 8.91 39.79 -59.05
C ALA A 589 7.38 39.96 -58.77
N LYS A 590 6.87 40.93 -57.99
CA LYS A 590 7.35 42.17 -57.29
C LYS A 590 6.65 42.26 -55.90
N ALA A 591 7.16 42.82 -54.79
CA ALA A 591 8.03 43.99 -54.48
C ALA A 591 7.25 45.28 -54.06
N GLU A 592 7.93 46.10 -53.23
CA GLU A 592 7.53 47.36 -52.55
C GLU A 592 6.76 47.20 -51.20
N ASP A 593 7.05 47.91 -50.11
CA ASP A 593 8.26 48.53 -49.49
C ASP A 593 7.80 49.39 -48.29
N THR A 594 8.75 49.91 -47.48
CA THR A 594 8.67 50.84 -46.33
C THR A 594 8.42 50.20 -44.96
N ASP A 595 9.31 50.28 -43.95
CA ASP A 595 10.10 51.40 -43.36
C ASP A 595 9.19 52.44 -42.67
N GLU A 596 9.43 52.94 -41.44
CA GLU A 596 10.66 53.04 -40.63
C GLU A 596 10.34 53.27 -39.11
N GLU A 597 11.37 53.12 -38.25
CA GLU A 597 11.64 53.74 -36.92
C GLU A 597 10.65 53.80 -35.72
N PHE A 598 11.05 53.12 -34.62
CA PHE A 598 11.51 53.68 -33.32
C PHE A 598 10.83 54.92 -32.67
N VAL A 599 10.41 54.81 -31.40
CA VAL A 599 10.68 55.76 -30.27
C VAL A 599 10.50 55.04 -28.90
N GLU A 600 11.46 55.17 -27.98
CA GLU A 600 11.30 54.96 -26.51
C GLU A 600 10.85 56.26 -25.82
N PHE A 601 10.02 56.22 -24.76
CA PHE A 601 10.26 57.04 -23.55
C PHE A 601 9.46 56.64 -22.30
N ASN A 602 10.04 56.94 -21.12
CA ASN A 602 9.46 56.77 -19.77
C ASN A 602 8.46 57.87 -19.39
N GLY A 603 7.69 57.67 -18.31
CA GLY A 603 6.98 58.74 -17.59
C GLY A 603 6.30 58.28 -16.30
N GLU A 604 6.73 58.84 -15.16
CA GLU A 604 6.19 58.63 -13.81
C GLU A 604 4.96 59.52 -13.49
N ASP A 605 4.32 59.20 -12.35
CA ASP A 605 3.50 60.04 -11.45
C ASP A 605 2.12 60.63 -11.88
N GLY A 606 1.14 60.47 -10.99
CA GLY A 606 -0.16 61.14 -11.02
C GLY A 606 -1.11 60.77 -9.85
N ASP A 607 -1.19 61.64 -8.83
CA ASP A 607 -2.07 61.52 -7.65
C ASP A 607 -3.59 61.40 -7.94
N GLY A 608 -4.36 60.92 -6.93
CA GLY A 608 -5.81 60.66 -6.97
C GLY A 608 -6.75 61.89 -6.91
N PRO A 609 -7.93 61.88 -6.23
CA PRO A 609 -8.26 61.09 -5.01
C PRO A 609 -9.70 60.54 -4.85
N GLU A 610 -9.93 59.85 -3.71
CA GLU A 610 -11.15 59.74 -2.88
C GLU A 610 -12.47 59.10 -3.40
N THR A 611 -12.85 57.96 -2.79
CA THR A 611 -14.09 57.67 -2.00
C THR A 611 -14.31 56.14 -1.92
N ALA A 612 -14.83 55.51 -0.85
CA ALA A 612 -15.05 55.85 0.56
C ALA A 612 -15.30 54.56 1.39
N SER A 613 -15.38 54.70 2.73
CA SER A 613 -15.86 53.71 3.73
C SER A 613 -15.10 52.38 3.89
N GLU A 614 -14.14 52.38 4.82
CA GLU A 614 -13.89 51.23 5.71
C GLU A 614 -14.68 51.47 7.02
N ASP A 615 -15.44 50.47 7.47
CA ASP A 615 -15.86 50.31 8.87
C ASP A 615 -15.49 48.87 9.25
N GLY A 616 -14.54 48.72 10.17
CA GLY A 616 -14.01 47.41 10.57
C GLY A 616 -14.93 46.73 11.57
N ALA A 617 -15.51 45.58 11.18
CA ALA A 617 -16.12 44.63 12.10
C ALA A 617 -15.16 43.47 12.34
N THR A 618 -14.47 43.50 13.48
CA THR A 618 -13.80 42.31 14.02
C THR A 618 -14.86 41.49 14.74
N GLU A 619 -15.37 40.43 14.12
CA GLU A 619 -16.15 39.42 14.83
C GLU A 619 -15.27 38.21 15.18
N VAL A 620 -15.43 37.81 16.44
CA VAL A 620 -14.83 36.66 17.11
C VAL A 620 -16.03 35.89 17.70
N LEU A 621 -15.82 34.61 18.03
CA LEU A 621 -16.73 33.66 18.69
C LEU A 621 -17.51 32.77 17.69
N ALA A 622 -17.79 31.50 18.00
CA ALA A 622 -17.72 30.84 19.31
C ALA A 622 -17.26 29.36 19.26
N ASP A 623 -16.36 29.00 20.19
CA ASP A 623 -16.26 27.65 20.74
C ASP A 623 -17.48 27.30 21.61
N GLY A 624 -17.77 26.01 21.72
CA GLY A 624 -18.82 25.44 22.56
C GLY A 624 -18.32 24.69 23.80
N ALA A 625 -17.45 25.27 24.63
CA ALA A 625 -16.97 24.65 25.88
C ALA A 625 -17.28 25.51 27.12
N ALA A 626 -17.78 24.91 28.20
CA ALA A 626 -18.25 25.61 29.39
C ALA A 626 -17.18 25.71 30.50
N GLU A 627 -16.94 26.92 31.02
CA GLU A 627 -15.91 27.16 32.05
C GLU A 627 -16.25 26.64 33.46
N GLY A 628 -15.20 26.22 34.17
CA GLY A 628 -15.15 26.05 35.63
C GLY A 628 -13.96 26.78 36.26
N VAL A 629 -14.10 28.07 36.57
CA VAL A 629 -13.04 28.96 37.08
C VAL A 629 -12.55 28.62 38.50
N TYR A 630 -11.22 28.58 38.71
CA TYR A 630 -10.60 29.08 39.94
C TYR A 630 -9.24 29.76 39.69
N THR A 631 -9.00 30.85 40.42
CA THR A 631 -7.86 31.77 40.28
C THR A 631 -6.61 31.32 41.04
N THR A 632 -5.42 31.90 40.75
CA THR A 632 -4.70 32.89 41.61
C THR A 632 -3.18 33.00 41.30
N GLU A 633 -2.76 34.17 40.82
CA GLU A 633 -1.49 34.91 41.03
C GLU A 633 -0.09 34.25 40.86
N GLU A 634 0.72 34.85 39.96
CA GLU A 634 2.20 34.90 40.08
C GLU A 634 2.64 35.75 41.29
N PRO A 635 3.92 35.69 41.73
CA PRO A 635 4.83 36.74 41.27
C PRO A 635 6.33 36.35 41.12
N THR A 636 6.92 36.79 40.00
CA THR A 636 8.22 37.47 39.81
C THR A 636 9.41 37.29 40.78
N ASP A 637 10.60 37.14 40.17
CA ASP A 637 11.78 38.04 40.26
C ASP A 637 13.17 37.51 40.67
N GLU A 638 14.13 37.86 39.80
CA GLU A 638 15.50 38.38 40.03
C GLU A 638 16.66 37.55 40.66
N THR A 639 17.65 37.30 39.78
CA THR A 639 19.07 37.79 39.84
C THR A 639 20.27 36.91 40.27
N SER A 640 21.31 37.04 39.42
CA SER A 640 22.74 37.26 39.73
C SER A 640 23.75 36.09 39.86
N SER A 641 24.58 35.98 38.82
CA SER A 641 26.07 36.03 38.80
C SER A 641 26.91 35.27 39.84
N THR A 642 27.98 34.58 39.39
CA THR A 642 29.42 34.97 39.58
C THR A 642 30.36 34.04 38.77
N GLU A 643 31.55 34.53 38.38
CA GLU A 643 32.57 33.88 37.51
C GLU A 643 33.60 32.97 38.25
N PRO A 644 34.43 32.15 37.52
CA PRO A 644 35.34 31.10 38.05
C PRO A 644 36.79 31.62 38.30
N PRO A 645 37.84 30.75 38.50
CA PRO A 645 38.62 30.25 37.34
C PRO A 645 39.51 28.96 37.55
N GLU A 646 40.38 28.69 36.54
CA GLU A 646 41.77 28.15 36.62
C GLU A 646 42.15 26.63 36.52
N THR A 647 42.94 26.32 35.46
CA THR A 647 44.14 25.41 35.40
C THR A 647 43.96 23.87 35.46
N THR A 648 44.81 22.97 34.90
CA THR A 648 46.14 23.08 34.22
C THR A 648 46.44 21.89 33.27
N ASN A 649 47.43 22.05 32.38
CA ASN A 649 48.05 21.06 31.46
C ASN A 649 48.54 19.73 32.09
N SER A 650 48.71 18.68 31.27
CA SER A 650 50.04 18.09 30.93
C SER A 650 50.00 17.04 29.80
N GLU A 651 51.10 16.91 29.06
CA GLU A 651 51.31 16.05 27.89
C GLU A 651 51.90 14.65 28.25
N VAL A 652 52.15 13.82 27.21
CA VAL A 652 53.42 13.05 26.95
C VAL A 652 53.30 11.52 26.67
N SER A 653 53.68 11.16 25.43
CA SER A 653 54.36 9.92 24.93
C SER A 653 53.65 8.59 24.66
N GLU A 654 53.83 8.15 23.40
CA GLU A 654 53.92 6.75 22.92
C GLU A 654 55.24 6.07 23.33
N PRO A 655 55.38 4.74 23.10
CA PRO A 655 56.46 4.31 22.19
C PRO A 655 56.19 3.07 21.32
N ASP A 656 56.80 3.07 20.12
CA ASP A 656 57.06 1.91 19.25
C ASP A 656 57.87 0.78 19.93
N THR A 657 57.72 -0.48 19.48
CA THR A 657 58.79 -1.24 18.77
C THR A 657 58.45 -2.71 18.39
N ASN A 658 58.21 -2.93 17.09
CA ASN A 658 58.89 -3.89 16.19
C ASN A 658 59.48 -5.23 16.73
N THR A 659 59.11 -6.39 16.14
CA THR A 659 59.91 -7.64 16.20
C THR A 659 59.70 -8.54 14.96
N SER A 660 60.75 -9.21 14.48
CA SER A 660 60.79 -9.89 13.16
C SER A 660 60.56 -11.42 13.18
N LEU A 661 60.11 -11.95 12.03
CA LEU A 661 59.87 -13.38 11.74
C LEU A 661 61.13 -14.19 11.33
N PRO A 662 61.14 -15.53 11.51
CA PRO A 662 62.07 -16.46 10.85
C PRO A 662 61.46 -17.12 9.58
N PRO A 663 62.27 -17.67 8.65
CA PRO A 663 61.77 -18.07 7.33
C PRO A 663 61.69 -19.59 7.04
N GLY A 664 60.73 -19.97 6.17
CA GLY A 664 60.88 -21.01 5.15
C GLY A 664 60.12 -22.33 5.31
N SER A 665 59.45 -22.79 4.25
CA SER A 665 59.73 -24.12 3.65
C SER A 665 59.13 -24.26 2.22
N GLU A 666 59.80 -25.03 1.37
CA GLU A 666 59.54 -25.14 -0.07
C GLU A 666 58.49 -26.25 -0.40
N LEU A 667 57.22 -26.05 -0.03
CA LEU A 667 56.14 -27.03 -0.28
C LEU A 667 55.11 -26.63 -1.36
N HIS A 668 54.98 -25.34 -1.70
CA HIS A 668 53.87 -24.82 -2.53
C HIS A 668 53.97 -25.02 -4.05
N ALA A 669 55.07 -25.57 -4.58
CA ALA A 669 55.30 -25.67 -6.03
C ALA A 669 54.47 -26.79 -6.73
N ALA A 670 53.72 -27.59 -5.99
CA ALA A 670 52.89 -28.68 -6.52
C ALA A 670 51.37 -28.45 -6.39
N GLU A 671 50.92 -27.63 -5.44
CA GLU A 671 49.49 -27.28 -5.26
C GLU A 671 49.03 -26.18 -6.22
N THR A 672 49.96 -25.37 -6.73
CA THR A 672 49.74 -24.20 -7.62
C THR A 672 49.16 -24.54 -9.01
N LYS A 673 48.82 -25.80 -9.28
CA LYS A 673 48.10 -26.25 -10.49
C LYS A 673 46.96 -27.24 -10.20
N ALA A 674 46.53 -27.40 -8.96
CA ALA A 674 45.35 -28.20 -8.66
C ALA A 674 44.09 -27.42 -9.08
N ALA A 675 43.32 -27.95 -10.03
CA ALA A 675 42.00 -27.43 -10.33
C ALA A 675 40.98 -27.84 -9.26
N ILE A 676 39.83 -27.17 -9.24
CA ILE A 676 38.65 -27.53 -8.44
C ILE A 676 37.46 -27.61 -9.39
N VAL A 677 36.75 -28.74 -9.38
CA VAL A 677 35.47 -28.87 -10.08
C VAL A 677 34.40 -28.26 -9.18
N LEU A 678 33.69 -27.26 -9.71
CA LEU A 678 32.59 -26.55 -9.05
C LEU A 678 31.36 -26.62 -9.94
N ASP A 679 30.17 -26.63 -9.35
CA ASP A 679 28.93 -26.37 -10.04
C ASP A 679 28.56 -24.91 -9.73
N LEU A 680 28.74 -24.02 -10.70
CA LEU A 680 28.57 -22.58 -10.56
C LEU A 680 27.32 -22.13 -11.29
N ASN A 681 26.62 -21.14 -10.72
CA ASN A 681 25.50 -20.48 -11.39
C ASN A 681 25.95 -19.94 -12.76
N PRO A 682 25.26 -20.29 -13.87
CA PRO A 682 25.63 -19.84 -15.22
C PRO A 682 25.76 -18.32 -15.35
N VAL A 683 24.97 -17.53 -14.63
CA VAL A 683 25.06 -16.05 -14.67
C VAL A 683 26.35 -15.56 -14.01
N ALA A 684 26.79 -16.16 -12.91
CA ALA A 684 28.07 -15.83 -12.29
C ALA A 684 29.25 -16.16 -13.22
N VAL A 685 29.18 -17.28 -13.95
CA VAL A 685 30.16 -17.62 -14.98
C VAL A 685 30.18 -16.58 -16.09
N THR A 686 29.02 -16.12 -16.58
CA THR A 686 28.96 -15.09 -17.62
C THR A 686 29.46 -13.71 -17.15
N LEU A 687 29.26 -13.36 -15.87
CA LEU A 687 29.85 -12.14 -15.28
C LEU A 687 31.38 -12.19 -15.25
N ALA A 688 31.96 -13.35 -14.93
CA ALA A 688 33.40 -13.57 -15.02
C ALA A 688 33.91 -13.55 -16.48
N GLU A 689 33.11 -14.04 -17.44
CA GLU A 689 33.39 -13.96 -18.88
C GLU A 689 33.37 -12.52 -19.40
N ARG A 690 32.49 -11.64 -18.91
CA ARG A 690 32.50 -10.21 -19.28
C ARG A 690 33.63 -9.41 -18.64
N ALA A 691 33.93 -9.64 -17.37
CA ALA A 691 35.07 -8.99 -16.72
C ALA A 691 36.40 -9.26 -17.46
N VAL A 692 36.49 -10.41 -18.14
CA VAL A 692 37.58 -10.77 -19.05
C VAL A 692 37.58 -9.97 -20.35
N GLU A 693 36.42 -9.84 -21.02
CA GLU A 693 36.30 -9.12 -22.29
C GLU A 693 36.75 -7.66 -22.16
N GLU A 694 36.45 -7.03 -21.02
CA GLU A 694 36.87 -5.67 -20.69
C GLU A 694 38.39 -5.54 -20.44
N MET A 695 39.08 -6.62 -20.05
CA MET A 695 40.53 -6.64 -19.81
C MET A 695 41.38 -6.95 -21.06
N GLY A 696 40.80 -7.56 -22.10
CA GLY A 696 41.39 -7.63 -23.45
C GLY A 696 42.65 -8.48 -23.60
N ASP A 697 42.82 -9.57 -22.83
CA ASP A 697 43.93 -10.54 -22.96
C ASP A 697 43.44 -11.96 -23.29
N ASP A 698 44.00 -12.55 -24.34
CA ASP A 698 43.45 -13.67 -25.13
C ASP A 698 43.86 -15.07 -24.60
N SER A 699 44.28 -15.20 -23.32
CA SER A 699 44.83 -16.46 -22.80
C SER A 699 44.19 -16.96 -21.49
N ASP A 700 43.44 -18.07 -21.62
CA ASP A 700 42.74 -18.83 -20.57
C ASP A 700 42.06 -17.96 -19.47
N PRO A 701 41.28 -16.94 -19.86
CA PRO A 701 41.14 -15.74 -19.04
C PRO A 701 40.08 -15.86 -17.94
N VAL A 702 39.03 -16.65 -18.13
CA VAL A 702 37.88 -16.71 -17.20
C VAL A 702 38.27 -17.41 -15.90
N ASP A 703 38.98 -18.53 -15.99
CA ASP A 703 39.49 -19.24 -14.80
C ASP A 703 40.45 -18.34 -14.01
N ALA A 704 41.26 -17.52 -14.71
CA ALA A 704 42.12 -16.52 -14.08
C ALA A 704 41.32 -15.39 -13.42
N ALA A 705 40.25 -14.91 -14.03
CA ALA A 705 39.35 -13.91 -13.46
C ALA A 705 38.60 -14.44 -12.22
N ILE A 706 38.10 -15.67 -12.25
CA ILE A 706 37.48 -16.35 -11.09
C ILE A 706 38.51 -16.48 -9.95
N VAL A 707 39.74 -16.89 -10.25
CA VAL A 707 40.81 -16.98 -9.24
C VAL A 707 41.20 -15.61 -8.68
N ALA A 708 41.21 -14.55 -9.51
CA ALA A 708 41.49 -13.19 -9.06
C ALA A 708 40.37 -12.60 -8.19
N ALA A 709 39.10 -12.85 -8.55
CA ALA A 709 37.95 -12.48 -7.75
C ALA A 709 37.98 -13.16 -6.38
N VAL A 710 38.32 -14.45 -6.33
CA VAL A 710 38.45 -15.20 -5.07
C VAL A 710 39.62 -14.70 -4.21
N ASP A 711 40.76 -14.34 -4.80
CA ASP A 711 41.88 -13.73 -4.05
C ASP A 711 41.48 -12.39 -3.42
N GLN A 712 40.83 -11.52 -4.19
CA GLN A 712 40.34 -10.23 -3.73
C GLN A 712 39.26 -10.36 -2.65
N TYR A 713 38.27 -11.22 -2.85
CA TYR A 713 37.20 -11.45 -1.87
C TYR A 713 37.72 -12.04 -0.56
N ILE A 714 38.68 -12.97 -0.61
CA ILE A 714 39.34 -13.49 0.60
C ILE A 714 40.14 -12.38 1.30
N ALA A 715 40.82 -11.50 0.57
CA ALA A 715 41.50 -10.35 1.16
C ALA A 715 40.50 -9.37 1.82
N ALA A 716 39.38 -9.08 1.16
CA ALA A 716 38.31 -8.22 1.68
C ALA A 716 37.65 -8.81 2.95
N LEU A 717 37.38 -10.12 2.99
CA LEU A 717 36.88 -10.81 4.18
C LEU A 717 37.86 -10.72 5.37
N LEU A 718 39.17 -10.77 5.10
CA LEU A 718 40.22 -10.63 6.12
C LEU A 718 40.43 -9.17 6.57
N ALA A 719 40.13 -8.20 5.70
CA ALA A 719 40.14 -6.77 6.02
C ALA A 719 38.87 -6.31 6.75
N GLY A 720 37.76 -7.06 6.65
CA GLY A 720 36.43 -6.64 7.10
C GLY A 720 35.72 -5.71 6.11
N GLU A 721 36.18 -5.68 4.86
CA GLU A 721 35.59 -4.94 3.72
C GLU A 721 34.50 -5.78 3.04
N ALA A 722 34.62 -7.11 3.09
CA ALA A 722 33.54 -8.05 2.85
C ALA A 722 33.12 -8.69 4.18
N SER A 723 31.84 -9.05 4.28
CA SER A 723 31.20 -9.55 5.51
C SER A 723 30.90 -11.05 5.47
N GLY A 724 30.72 -11.64 4.28
CA GLY A 724 30.29 -13.02 4.09
C GLY A 724 28.90 -13.33 4.65
N CYS A 725 28.04 -12.32 4.76
CA CYS A 725 26.65 -12.43 5.21
C CYS A 725 25.72 -12.87 4.06
N LYS A 726 24.41 -12.96 4.36
CA LYS A 726 23.37 -13.30 3.37
C LYS A 726 23.33 -12.34 2.17
N ASP A 727 23.62 -11.06 2.39
CA ASP A 727 23.48 -9.99 1.39
C ASP A 727 24.60 -10.05 0.32
N GLU A 728 25.69 -10.77 0.60
CA GLU A 728 26.77 -11.05 -0.35
C GLU A 728 26.61 -12.41 -1.07
N ARG A 729 25.57 -13.19 -0.75
CA ARG A 729 25.33 -14.46 -1.44
C ARG A 729 24.77 -14.17 -2.83
N PHE A 730 25.42 -14.68 -3.86
CA PHE A 730 24.90 -14.60 -5.22
C PHE A 730 23.59 -15.37 -5.32
N THR A 731 22.50 -14.67 -5.60
CA THR A 731 21.18 -15.27 -5.84
C THR A 731 20.51 -14.57 -7.00
N VAL A 732 20.08 -15.34 -8.00
CA VAL A 732 19.18 -14.83 -9.05
C VAL A 732 17.76 -14.99 -8.52
N SER A 733 17.21 -13.95 -7.91
CA SER A 733 15.79 -13.90 -7.56
C SER A 733 14.98 -13.42 -8.77
N PHE A 734 13.97 -14.19 -9.15
CA PHE A 734 12.90 -13.69 -10.02
C PHE A 734 11.75 -13.23 -9.12
N ASP A 735 11.40 -11.96 -9.21
CA ASP A 735 10.22 -11.38 -8.57
C ASP A 735 9.34 -10.82 -9.69
N GLY A 736 8.22 -11.46 -9.92
CA GLY A 736 7.30 -11.15 -11.00
C GLY A 736 5.90 -11.59 -10.64
N SER A 737 4.88 -10.97 -11.25
CA SER A 737 3.49 -11.25 -10.88
C SER A 737 3.16 -12.74 -10.99
N ARG A 738 2.24 -13.22 -10.14
CA ARG A 738 1.80 -14.64 -10.13
C ARG A 738 1.34 -15.14 -11.50
N ALA A 739 0.91 -14.26 -12.40
CA ALA A 739 0.61 -14.60 -13.78
C ALA A 739 1.86 -15.05 -14.56
N VAL A 740 2.97 -14.31 -14.45
CA VAL A 740 4.27 -14.67 -15.04
C VAL A 740 4.86 -15.90 -14.34
N GLU A 741 4.77 -16.00 -13.01
CA GLU A 741 5.19 -17.21 -12.29
C GLU A 741 4.45 -18.47 -12.77
N ARG A 742 3.12 -18.40 -12.95
CA ARG A 742 2.33 -19.52 -13.50
C ARG A 742 2.73 -19.86 -14.93
N ALA A 743 2.98 -18.87 -15.77
CA ALA A 743 3.45 -19.08 -17.14
C ALA A 743 4.82 -19.79 -17.15
N LEU A 744 5.79 -19.29 -16.38
CA LEU A 744 7.12 -19.91 -16.23
C LEU A 744 7.03 -21.31 -15.62
N THR A 745 6.19 -21.52 -14.60
CA THR A 745 5.95 -22.84 -13.99
C THR A 745 5.39 -23.84 -15.01
N THR A 746 4.47 -23.40 -15.87
CA THR A 746 3.92 -24.24 -16.95
C THR A 746 5.02 -24.65 -17.93
N VAL A 747 5.89 -23.72 -18.32
CA VAL A 747 7.05 -24.02 -19.19
C VAL A 747 8.01 -25.01 -18.53
N VAL A 748 8.26 -24.89 -17.22
CA VAL A 748 9.12 -25.82 -16.45
C VAL A 748 8.51 -27.22 -16.36
N ASP A 749 7.21 -27.33 -16.08
CA ASP A 749 6.49 -28.61 -16.02
C ASP A 749 6.51 -29.36 -17.37
N GLU A 750 6.44 -28.61 -18.48
CA GLU A 750 6.56 -29.15 -19.84
C GLU A 750 8.03 -29.50 -20.20
N HIS A 751 9.00 -28.69 -19.76
CA HIS A 751 10.42 -28.82 -20.07
C HIS A 751 11.28 -29.24 -18.87
N LYS A 752 11.37 -30.56 -18.67
CA LYS A 752 12.21 -31.27 -17.66
C LYS A 752 13.73 -31.03 -17.70
N GLN A 753 14.18 -30.06 -18.49
CA GLN A 753 15.57 -29.58 -18.50
C GLN A 753 15.79 -28.45 -17.50
N PHE A 754 14.70 -27.88 -16.94
CA PHE A 754 14.73 -26.89 -15.88
C PHE A 754 14.11 -27.48 -14.61
N GLU A 755 14.64 -27.12 -13.43
CA GLU A 755 14.15 -27.60 -12.14
C GLU A 755 13.18 -26.62 -11.46
N SER A 756 13.16 -25.35 -11.87
CA SER A 756 12.28 -24.31 -11.32
C SER A 756 12.09 -23.12 -12.29
N PRO A 757 11.10 -22.23 -12.07
CA PRO A 757 10.98 -20.95 -12.80
C PRO A 757 12.25 -20.09 -12.70
N THR A 758 12.88 -20.06 -11.52
CA THR A 758 14.13 -19.35 -11.26
C THR A 758 15.29 -19.93 -12.08
N ASP A 759 15.36 -21.25 -12.21
CA ASP A 759 16.35 -21.95 -13.03
C ASP A 759 16.13 -21.68 -14.54
N LEU A 760 14.88 -21.69 -15.00
CA LEU A 760 14.51 -21.25 -16.36
C LEU A 760 14.96 -19.80 -16.65
N VAL A 761 14.69 -18.87 -15.73
CA VAL A 761 15.12 -17.46 -15.85
C VAL A 761 16.65 -17.34 -15.81
N THR A 762 17.33 -18.06 -14.91
CA THR A 762 18.80 -18.06 -14.77
C THR A 762 19.48 -18.52 -16.05
N ASN A 763 19.04 -19.65 -16.63
CA ASN A 763 19.57 -20.16 -17.89
C ASN A 763 19.20 -19.25 -19.08
N GLY A 764 18.00 -18.67 -19.09
CA GLY A 764 17.59 -17.68 -20.09
C GLY A 764 18.47 -16.44 -20.08
N LEU A 765 18.77 -15.90 -18.89
CA LEU A 765 19.63 -14.73 -18.71
C LEU A 765 21.07 -15.04 -19.14
N ALA A 766 21.62 -16.19 -18.75
CA ALA A 766 22.96 -16.63 -19.16
C ALA A 766 23.07 -16.81 -20.68
N SER A 767 22.03 -17.36 -21.32
CA SER A 767 21.95 -17.49 -22.79
C SER A 767 21.80 -16.16 -23.51
N LEU A 768 21.07 -15.19 -22.95
CA LEU A 768 20.95 -13.82 -23.50
C LEU A 768 22.27 -13.06 -23.41
N LEU A 769 23.04 -13.30 -22.34
CA LEU A 769 24.38 -12.76 -22.15
C LEU A 769 25.47 -13.49 -22.96
N GLY A 770 25.10 -14.51 -23.74
CA GLY A 770 25.96 -15.14 -24.76
C GLY A 770 26.73 -16.38 -24.32
N SER A 771 26.57 -16.87 -23.08
CA SER A 771 27.30 -18.06 -22.61
C SER A 771 26.53 -19.35 -22.93
N ASP A 772 27.26 -20.33 -23.47
CA ASP A 772 26.77 -21.67 -23.85
C ASP A 772 27.15 -22.72 -22.78
N SER A 773 27.55 -22.26 -21.58
CA SER A 773 28.27 -23.05 -20.57
C SER A 773 27.35 -23.77 -19.59
N SER A 774 27.68 -25.03 -19.28
CA SER A 774 27.06 -25.79 -18.19
C SER A 774 27.66 -25.36 -16.85
N GLY A 775 26.85 -25.29 -15.78
CA GLY A 775 27.31 -24.86 -14.45
C GLY A 775 28.54 -25.60 -13.92
N VAL A 776 28.71 -26.89 -14.24
CA VAL A 776 29.88 -27.67 -13.85
C VAL A 776 31.15 -27.24 -14.61
N ARG A 777 32.06 -26.55 -13.92
CA ARG A 777 33.35 -26.02 -14.42
C ARG A 777 34.54 -26.54 -13.61
N GLU A 778 35.62 -26.94 -14.28
CA GLU A 778 36.90 -27.29 -13.65
C GLU A 778 37.83 -26.06 -13.61
N VAL A 779 37.78 -25.28 -12.53
CA VAL A 779 38.53 -24.01 -12.40
C VAL A 779 39.99 -24.27 -12.03
N SER A 780 40.90 -23.94 -12.96
CA SER A 780 42.34 -24.10 -12.78
C SER A 780 42.96 -23.04 -11.87
N GLY A 781 43.94 -23.43 -11.04
CA GLY A 781 44.66 -22.52 -10.14
C GLY A 781 43.98 -22.27 -8.78
N LEU A 782 42.66 -22.46 -8.69
CA LEU A 782 41.88 -22.28 -7.45
C LEU A 782 42.32 -23.21 -6.29
N GLY A 783 43.06 -24.29 -6.60
CA GLY A 783 43.65 -25.19 -5.61
C GLY A 783 44.55 -24.52 -4.56
N VAL A 784 45.15 -23.36 -4.86
CA VAL A 784 45.91 -22.56 -3.88
C VAL A 784 45.01 -22.05 -2.74
N TYR A 785 43.76 -21.71 -3.06
CA TYR A 785 42.78 -21.19 -2.11
C TYR A 785 41.96 -22.28 -1.42
N ARG A 786 42.12 -23.56 -1.81
CA ARG A 786 41.31 -24.69 -1.31
C ARG A 786 41.23 -24.76 0.22
N GLN A 787 42.33 -24.48 0.93
CA GLN A 787 42.30 -24.47 2.41
C GLN A 787 41.52 -23.28 2.98
N HIS A 788 41.59 -22.11 2.34
CA HIS A 788 40.84 -20.90 2.75
C HIS A 788 39.34 -21.06 2.44
N LEU A 789 38.99 -21.50 1.22
CA LEU A 789 37.62 -21.77 0.81
C LEU A 789 36.94 -22.81 1.71
N ASN A 790 37.63 -23.93 2.02
CA ASN A 790 37.12 -24.92 2.97
C ASN A 790 37.02 -24.40 4.41
N ALA A 791 37.85 -23.42 4.80
CA ALA A 791 37.77 -22.81 6.14
C ALA A 791 36.63 -21.80 6.24
N ILE A 792 36.34 -21.07 5.16
CA ILE A 792 35.18 -20.16 5.06
C ILE A 792 33.88 -20.97 5.10
N ALA A 793 33.74 -22.01 4.26
CA ALA A 793 32.56 -22.89 4.22
C ALA A 793 32.32 -23.69 5.52
N ALA A 794 33.34 -23.84 6.37
CA ALA A 794 33.26 -24.53 7.66
C ALA A 794 33.09 -23.57 8.86
N ASN A 795 32.99 -22.26 8.63
CA ASN A 795 32.90 -21.25 9.67
C ASN A 795 31.47 -20.71 9.77
N GLU A 796 30.78 -21.05 10.87
CA GLU A 796 29.39 -20.64 11.16
C GLU A 796 29.17 -19.11 11.21
N ALA A 797 30.23 -18.30 11.19
CA ALA A 797 30.13 -16.84 11.06
C ALA A 797 29.83 -16.36 9.62
N TYR A 798 30.00 -17.21 8.61
CA TYR A 798 29.70 -16.92 7.20
C TYR A 798 28.48 -17.72 6.74
N VAL A 799 27.76 -17.22 5.74
CA VAL A 799 26.51 -17.84 5.25
C VAL A 799 26.75 -19.07 4.34
N PHE A 800 27.97 -19.20 3.81
CA PHE A 800 28.28 -20.16 2.75
C PHE A 800 28.45 -21.59 3.26
N ASN A 801 27.75 -22.52 2.64
CA ASN A 801 27.76 -23.95 2.96
C ASN A 801 28.65 -24.74 2.01
N GLU A 802 28.86 -24.22 0.79
CA GLU A 802 29.65 -24.87 -0.26
C GLU A 802 30.68 -23.93 -0.88
N VAL A 803 31.73 -24.51 -1.47
CA VAL A 803 32.81 -23.74 -2.12
C VAL A 803 32.31 -22.98 -3.36
N ALA A 804 31.29 -23.50 -4.05
CA ALA A 804 30.66 -22.82 -5.19
C ALA A 804 30.08 -21.46 -4.76
N GLU A 805 29.30 -21.42 -3.68
CA GLU A 805 28.65 -20.19 -3.19
C GLU A 805 29.66 -19.08 -2.83
N ILE A 806 30.82 -19.45 -2.28
CA ILE A 806 31.91 -18.50 -1.98
C ILE A 806 32.51 -17.94 -3.26
N VAL A 807 32.64 -18.77 -4.30
CA VAL A 807 33.21 -18.38 -5.59
C VAL A 807 32.24 -17.49 -6.36
N GLU A 808 30.93 -17.77 -6.32
CA GLU A 808 29.90 -16.91 -6.91
C GLU A 808 29.79 -15.56 -6.20
N ALA A 809 29.80 -15.55 -4.87
CA ALA A 809 29.87 -14.33 -4.06
C ALA A 809 31.11 -13.50 -4.39
N ALA A 810 32.27 -14.14 -4.52
CA ALA A 810 33.52 -13.48 -4.90
C ALA A 810 33.44 -12.83 -6.29
N ILE A 811 32.89 -13.53 -7.28
CA ILE A 811 32.68 -12.97 -8.63
C ILE A 811 31.78 -11.74 -8.55
N ALA A 812 30.60 -11.88 -7.94
CA ALA A 812 29.61 -10.80 -7.85
C ALA A 812 30.15 -9.57 -7.09
N TRP A 813 30.79 -9.77 -5.94
CA TRP A 813 31.41 -8.71 -5.15
C TRP A 813 32.49 -7.97 -5.96
N THR A 814 33.31 -8.70 -6.72
CA THR A 814 34.36 -8.10 -7.55
C THR A 814 33.78 -7.33 -8.73
N THR A 815 32.72 -7.84 -9.38
CA THR A 815 32.05 -7.11 -10.46
C THR A 815 31.44 -5.80 -9.97
N VAL A 816 30.75 -5.79 -8.83
CA VAL A 816 30.14 -4.57 -8.27
C VAL A 816 31.21 -3.54 -7.87
N THR A 817 32.26 -3.97 -7.16
CA THR A 817 33.33 -3.07 -6.67
C THR A 817 34.28 -2.56 -7.76
N VAL A 818 34.33 -3.19 -8.94
CA VAL A 818 35.10 -2.69 -10.11
C VAL A 818 34.29 -1.68 -10.94
N THR A 819 32.96 -1.63 -10.77
CA THR A 819 32.08 -0.65 -11.45
C THR A 819 31.89 0.69 -10.71
N GLU A 820 32.46 0.85 -9.51
CA GLU A 820 32.51 2.10 -8.73
C GLU A 820 33.84 2.87 -8.91
#